data_AF-A0A4P8C150-F1
#
_entry.id   AF-A0A4P8C150-F1
#
_cell.length_a   1.000
_cell.length_b   1.000
_cell.length_c   1.000
_cell.angle_alpha   90.00
_cell.angle_beta   90.00
_cell.angle_gamma   90.00
#
_symmetry.space_group_name_H-M   'P 1'
#
loop_
_entity.id
_entity.type
_entity.pdbx_description
1 polymer ?
#
loop_
_entity_poly.entity_id
_entity_poly.type
_entity_poly.pdbx_seq_one_letter_code
_entity_poly.pdbx_strand_id
1 'polypeptide(L)'
;MAFKHYDVVRAVSPSDLADALAQKIREGWQPYGGPFSSYTDDGAALIQAIVAEGDVSTPVVVKPSDGEGTVISATRDPEYYFVVVLAGQSNSMAYGEGLPLPETYDRPDLRIKQLARRSTVTPGGVACKYNDIIPADHCLHDVQDMSRLNHPKADLSKGQYGTVGQGLHIAKKLLPFIPANAGILLVPCCRGGSAFTTGADGTYSDASGASENSTRWGVDKPLYKDLIGRTKAALKKNPKNVLFAVVWMQGEFDFGGTPANHAAQFGALVDKFRADLADMAGQCVGGSAGGVPWICGDTTYFWKQKNESTYQTVYGSYKNKTEKNIHFVPFMTDENGVNVPTNKPEEDPDIPGIGYYGSKWRDSSATWTSQDRASHFSSWARRGIISDRLATAILRHAGRVALNAGASSTVSEVRPSSPSGAEATGVTTLLSYLASESEGSLKVQGWSASGGRAEVVSDAEGTGGKAVKLTKEAGKSSWVLEYAAGNGAALLQKGGQIRCRFKVSGALAANQYVMAFYWPVSSLPQGVALTGDGGNNLLAAFYIQTDAKDLNVMYHNAKVATNNLKLGSFGAFDNEWHTLAFRFAGNNSLQVTPVIDGQDGTPFTLTQSPVSAFAADKLHVTDITRNATYPVLIDSIAVEVNSTDTAA
;
A
#
# COMPACT_ATOMS: atom_id res chain seq x y z
N MET A 1 18.88 3.43 19.70
CA MET A 1 19.68 4.37 18.90
C MET A 1 18.93 4.61 17.60
N ALA A 2 18.62 5.86 17.26
CA ALA A 2 17.82 6.21 16.08
C ALA A 2 18.67 7.03 15.11
N PHE A 3 19.02 6.43 13.97
CA PHE A 3 19.79 7.08 12.93
C PHE A 3 19.00 8.24 12.31
N LYS A 4 19.66 9.37 12.10
CA LYS A 4 19.02 10.60 11.58
C LYS A 4 19.13 10.74 10.07
N HIS A 5 20.11 10.06 9.48
CA HIS A 5 20.41 10.14 8.04
C HIS A 5 20.63 8.74 7.47
N TYR A 6 20.22 8.57 6.21
CA TYR A 6 20.29 7.34 5.44
C TYR A 6 20.82 7.67 4.05
N ASP A 7 21.76 6.87 3.55
CA ASP A 7 22.32 6.97 2.20
C ASP A 7 22.70 5.54 1.73
N VAL A 8 23.11 5.39 0.47
CA VAL A 8 23.52 4.10 -0.11
C VAL A 8 24.81 4.24 -0.89
N VAL A 9 25.75 3.33 -0.66
CA VAL A 9 26.96 3.17 -1.47
C VAL A 9 26.69 2.12 -2.54
N ARG A 10 27.02 2.42 -3.80
CA ARG A 10 26.92 1.47 -4.91
C ARG A 10 28.30 1.27 -5.54
N ALA A 11 28.62 0.04 -5.87
CA ALA A 11 29.91 -0.33 -6.45
C ALA A 11 29.74 -1.55 -7.38
N VAL A 12 30.59 -1.68 -8.38
CA VAL A 12 30.53 -2.77 -9.36
C VAL A 12 31.39 -3.99 -8.95
N SER A 13 32.20 -3.85 -7.90
CA SER A 13 33.01 -4.93 -7.33
C SER A 13 33.14 -4.82 -5.79
N PRO A 14 33.48 -5.92 -5.09
CA PRO A 14 33.71 -5.88 -3.65
C PRO A 14 34.83 -4.92 -3.20
N SER A 15 35.88 -4.76 -4.02
CA SER A 15 36.98 -3.82 -3.72
C SER A 15 36.52 -2.37 -3.82
N ASP A 16 35.77 -2.03 -4.87
CA ASP A 16 35.23 -0.68 -5.06
C ASP A 16 34.23 -0.33 -3.95
N LEU A 17 33.47 -1.32 -3.47
CA LEU A 17 32.56 -1.15 -2.35
C LEU A 17 33.34 -0.86 -1.06
N ALA A 18 34.43 -1.58 -0.82
CA ALA A 18 35.27 -1.39 0.35
C ALA A 18 35.89 0.01 0.37
N ASP A 19 36.40 0.50 -0.77
CA ASP A 19 37.00 1.83 -0.88
C ASP A 19 35.96 2.95 -0.70
N ALA A 20 34.79 2.81 -1.31
CA ALA A 20 33.70 3.76 -1.18
C ALA A 20 33.12 3.79 0.25
N LEU A 21 33.06 2.64 0.93
CA LEU A 21 32.67 2.57 2.33
C LEU A 21 33.73 3.17 3.25
N ALA A 22 35.02 2.91 3.01
CA ALA A 22 36.11 3.51 3.77
C ALA A 22 36.10 5.05 3.64
N GLN A 23 35.68 5.59 2.49
CA GLN A 23 35.44 7.03 2.35
C GLN A 23 34.22 7.49 3.18
N LYS A 24 33.05 6.85 3.04
CA LYS A 24 31.84 7.24 3.77
C LYS A 24 31.99 7.12 5.30
N ILE A 25 32.76 6.14 5.77
CA ILE A 25 33.10 5.99 7.19
C ILE A 25 33.94 7.17 7.70
N ARG A 26 34.90 7.66 6.90
CA ARG A 26 35.65 8.89 7.23
C ARG A 26 34.77 10.14 7.26
N GLU A 27 33.65 10.14 6.55
CA GLU A 27 32.64 11.21 6.51
C GLU A 27 31.58 11.11 7.62
N GLY A 28 31.70 10.16 8.55
CA GLY A 28 30.79 10.00 9.70
C GLY A 28 29.58 9.11 9.44
N TRP A 29 29.56 8.39 8.31
CA TRP A 29 28.56 7.35 8.04
C TRP A 29 29.01 6.01 8.61
N GLN A 30 28.07 5.10 8.81
CA GLN A 30 28.34 3.72 9.15
C GLN A 30 27.46 2.78 8.33
N PRO A 31 27.95 1.59 7.94
CA PRO A 31 27.12 0.58 7.28
C PRO A 31 25.88 0.23 8.10
N TYR A 32 24.76 0.10 7.42
CA TYR A 32 23.48 -0.33 7.98
C TYR A 32 23.02 -1.59 7.27
N GLY A 33 23.05 -2.71 8.00
CA GLY A 33 22.82 -4.04 7.42
C GLY A 33 23.99 -4.50 6.53
N GLY A 34 23.79 -5.63 5.84
CA GLY A 34 24.76 -6.19 4.90
C GLY A 34 24.61 -5.63 3.47
N PRO A 35 25.66 -5.71 2.64
CA PRO A 35 25.56 -5.30 1.26
C PRO A 35 24.75 -6.32 0.46
N PHE A 36 23.89 -5.86 -0.43
CA PHE A 36 23.11 -6.70 -1.33
C PHE A 36 23.53 -6.47 -2.78
N SER A 37 23.36 -7.48 -3.62
CA SER A 37 23.63 -7.36 -5.06
C SER A 37 22.34 -7.04 -5.80
N SER A 38 22.40 -6.09 -6.72
CA SER A 38 21.33 -5.78 -7.67
C SER A 38 21.86 -5.98 -9.09
N TYR A 39 21.04 -6.52 -9.99
CA TYR A 39 21.37 -6.63 -11.40
C TYR A 39 20.63 -5.54 -12.15
N THR A 40 21.38 -4.70 -12.87
CA THR A 40 20.85 -3.69 -13.81
C THR A 40 21.37 -3.96 -15.22
N ASP A 41 20.85 -3.23 -16.22
CA ASP A 41 21.27 -3.36 -17.62
C ASP A 41 22.78 -3.10 -17.83
N ASP A 42 23.44 -2.42 -16.87
CA ASP A 42 24.88 -2.12 -16.87
C ASP A 42 25.75 -3.17 -16.11
N GLY A 43 25.14 -4.24 -15.57
CA GLY A 43 25.83 -5.30 -14.82
C GLY A 43 25.42 -5.43 -13.34
N ALA A 44 26.10 -6.32 -12.61
CA ALA A 44 25.88 -6.55 -11.18
C ALA A 44 26.48 -5.41 -10.34
N ALA A 45 25.66 -4.73 -9.54
CA ALA A 45 26.08 -3.70 -8.60
C ALA A 45 25.87 -4.17 -7.15
N LEU A 46 26.90 -4.09 -6.33
CA LEU A 46 26.84 -4.24 -4.89
C LEU A 46 26.38 -2.92 -4.26
N ILE A 47 25.40 -3.00 -3.36
CA ILE A 47 24.79 -1.86 -2.71
C ILE A 47 24.85 -2.06 -1.20
N GLN A 48 25.44 -1.11 -0.49
CA GLN A 48 25.48 -1.07 0.98
C GLN A 48 24.70 0.14 1.47
N ALA A 49 23.64 -0.09 2.26
CA ALA A 49 23.00 1.00 2.98
C ALA A 49 23.93 1.52 4.07
N ILE A 50 23.93 2.84 4.26
CA ILE A 50 24.72 3.52 5.28
C ILE A 50 23.83 4.49 6.06
N VAL A 51 24.13 4.69 7.32
CA VAL A 51 23.41 5.55 8.25
C VAL A 51 24.35 6.48 9.00
N ALA A 52 23.83 7.58 9.53
CA ALA A 52 24.59 8.46 10.42
C ALA A 52 23.71 9.03 11.53
N GLU A 53 24.30 9.22 12.72
CA GLU A 53 23.64 9.82 13.90
C GLU A 53 23.88 11.33 14.04
N GLY A 54 24.99 11.85 13.48
CA GLY A 54 25.39 13.27 13.54
C GLY A 54 25.19 14.01 12.20
N ASP A 55 25.50 15.31 12.18
CA ASP A 55 25.44 16.14 10.96
C ASP A 55 26.37 15.58 9.88
N VAL A 56 25.79 14.93 8.87
CA VAL A 56 26.51 14.44 7.70
C VAL A 56 26.43 15.48 6.59
N SER A 57 27.60 15.94 6.14
CA SER A 57 27.72 16.77 4.93
C SER A 57 27.36 15.92 3.71
N THR A 58 26.10 15.97 3.28
CA THR A 58 25.70 15.58 1.93
C THR A 58 25.42 16.87 1.14
N PRO A 59 26.04 17.07 -0.05
CA PRO A 59 26.55 16.05 -0.98
C PRO A 59 28.08 16.04 -1.18
N VAL A 60 28.63 14.89 -1.61
CA VAL A 60 30.07 14.73 -1.95
C VAL A 60 30.38 15.37 -3.31
N VAL A 61 31.37 16.27 -3.31
CA VAL A 61 32.18 16.67 -4.47
C VAL A 61 33.34 15.68 -4.57
N VAL A 62 33.49 14.99 -5.70
CA VAL A 62 34.74 14.26 -6.02
C VAL A 62 35.46 15.04 -7.12
N LYS A 63 36.64 15.58 -6.82
CA LYS A 63 37.60 15.99 -7.87
C LYS A 63 38.35 14.74 -8.33
N PRO A 64 38.40 14.42 -9.63
CA PRO A 64 39.12 13.26 -10.10
C PRO A 64 40.63 13.55 -10.15
N SER A 65 41.41 12.67 -9.54
CA SER A 65 42.77 12.38 -10.00
C SER A 65 42.66 11.37 -11.15
N ASP A 66 43.13 11.78 -12.31
CA ASP A 66 43.56 10.93 -13.42
C ASP A 66 42.40 10.37 -14.27
N GLY A 67 42.11 11.07 -15.38
CA GLY A 67 40.95 10.86 -16.22
C GLY A 67 41.00 9.58 -17.05
N GLU A 68 39.93 8.79 -16.97
CA GLU A 68 39.12 8.24 -18.07
C GLU A 68 38.03 7.33 -17.47
N GLY A 69 36.76 7.56 -17.83
CA GLY A 69 35.63 6.67 -17.48
C GLY A 69 34.56 7.32 -16.60
N THR A 70 33.51 7.84 -17.24
CA THR A 70 32.39 8.57 -16.65
C THR A 70 31.51 7.68 -15.75
N VAL A 71 31.44 7.96 -14.44
CA VAL A 71 30.44 7.40 -13.52
C VAL A 71 29.37 8.46 -13.25
N ILE A 72 28.10 8.15 -13.55
CA ILE A 72 26.97 9.08 -13.40
C ILE A 72 26.66 9.27 -11.90
N SER A 73 27.11 10.39 -11.35
CA SER A 73 26.85 10.84 -9.99
C SER A 73 25.35 11.09 -9.75
N ALA A 74 24.81 10.61 -8.62
CA ALA A 74 23.46 10.89 -8.10
C ALA A 74 23.27 12.35 -7.63
N THR A 75 24.03 13.29 -8.19
CA THR A 75 23.91 14.75 -8.02
C THR A 75 23.26 15.44 -9.22
N ARG A 76 22.85 14.69 -10.24
CA ARG A 76 22.21 15.23 -11.44
C ARG A 76 20.69 15.31 -11.27
N ASP A 77 20.09 16.39 -11.76
CA ASP A 77 18.63 16.48 -11.86
C ASP A 77 18.06 15.25 -12.59
N PRO A 78 16.89 14.73 -12.16
CA PRO A 78 16.25 13.59 -12.81
C PRO A 78 16.13 13.73 -14.33
N GLU A 79 16.37 12.64 -15.05
CA GLU A 79 16.21 12.60 -16.51
C GLU A 79 14.75 12.74 -16.94
N TYR A 80 13.82 12.31 -16.10
CA TYR A 80 12.37 12.42 -16.28
C TYR A 80 11.66 12.23 -14.93
N TYR A 81 10.35 12.45 -14.91
CA TYR A 81 9.53 12.40 -13.70
C TYR A 81 8.32 11.51 -13.83
N PHE A 82 8.03 10.76 -12.75
CA PHE A 82 6.69 10.27 -12.47
C PHE A 82 5.87 11.43 -11.90
N VAL A 83 4.81 11.80 -12.60
CA VAL A 83 3.96 12.94 -12.27
C VAL A 83 2.81 12.48 -11.38
N VAL A 84 2.69 13.08 -10.20
CA VAL A 84 1.56 12.83 -9.27
C VAL A 84 0.80 14.13 -9.09
N VAL A 85 -0.47 14.12 -9.46
CA VAL A 85 -1.36 15.28 -9.34
C VAL A 85 -2.05 15.25 -7.98
N LEU A 86 -2.09 16.39 -7.29
CA LEU A 86 -2.77 16.53 -6.00
C LEU A 86 -3.90 17.55 -6.17
N ALA A 87 -5.15 17.15 -5.95
CA ALA A 87 -6.31 17.99 -6.15
C ALA A 87 -7.44 17.70 -5.15
N GLY A 88 -8.35 18.66 -5.00
CA GLY A 88 -9.44 18.61 -4.04
C GLY A 88 -9.43 19.83 -3.13
N GLN A 89 -9.76 19.64 -1.85
CA GLN A 89 -9.86 20.74 -0.87
C GLN A 89 -8.85 20.63 0.28
N SER A 90 -9.19 21.19 1.44
CA SER A 90 -8.30 21.40 2.58
C SER A 90 -7.59 20.13 3.04
N ASN A 91 -8.29 18.99 3.12
CA ASN A 91 -7.68 17.73 3.51
C ASN A 91 -6.71 17.16 2.46
N SER A 92 -6.73 17.61 1.20
CA SER A 92 -5.77 17.24 0.17
C SER A 92 -4.47 18.06 0.20
N MET A 93 -4.39 19.11 1.01
CA MET A 93 -3.30 20.10 1.00
C MET A 93 -2.79 20.45 2.39
N ALA A 94 -1.96 21.49 2.49
CA ALA A 94 -1.32 21.91 3.73
C ALA A 94 -2.31 22.53 4.74
N TYR A 95 -3.05 21.68 5.43
CA TYR A 95 -3.92 22.06 6.55
C TYR A 95 -3.49 21.43 7.88
N GLY A 96 -2.42 20.63 7.91
CA GLY A 96 -1.82 20.15 9.15
C GLY A 96 -1.24 21.30 9.96
N GLU A 97 -1.69 21.45 11.20
CA GLU A 97 -1.38 22.63 12.01
C GLU A 97 -0.13 22.50 12.86
N GLY A 98 0.29 21.30 13.23
CA GLY A 98 1.54 21.07 13.96
C GLY A 98 2.78 21.53 13.18
N LEU A 99 3.84 21.87 13.93
CA LEU A 99 5.06 22.51 13.45
C LEU A 99 5.76 21.73 12.32
N PRO A 100 6.16 22.38 11.22
CA PRO A 100 7.01 21.77 10.20
C PRO A 100 8.41 21.40 10.71
N LEU A 101 8.96 20.30 10.18
CA LEU A 101 10.26 19.72 10.55
C LEU A 101 11.18 19.58 9.32
N PRO A 102 11.56 20.69 8.66
CA PRO A 102 12.29 20.70 7.38
C PRO A 102 13.72 20.15 7.47
N GLU A 103 14.28 20.04 8.66
CA GLU A 103 15.57 19.37 8.86
C GLU A 103 15.42 17.85 8.92
N THR A 104 14.22 17.29 9.13
CA THR A 104 14.00 15.85 9.33
C THR A 104 12.86 15.32 8.45
N TYR A 105 11.67 15.12 9.01
CA TYR A 105 10.54 14.46 8.34
C TYR A 105 10.04 15.23 7.11
N ASP A 106 10.15 16.57 7.14
CA ASP A 106 9.66 17.46 6.10
C ASP A 106 10.80 17.92 5.16
N ARG A 107 12.00 17.35 5.30
CA ARG A 107 13.17 17.69 4.49
C ARG A 107 12.91 17.51 2.99
N PRO A 108 13.14 18.52 2.14
CA PRO A 108 13.08 18.34 0.69
C PRO A 108 14.05 17.27 0.18
N ASP A 109 13.70 16.62 -0.93
CA ASP A 109 14.57 15.66 -1.62
C ASP A 109 14.93 16.19 -3.01
N LEU A 110 16.16 15.97 -3.47
CA LEU A 110 16.64 16.48 -4.76
C LEU A 110 15.85 15.93 -5.95
N ARG A 111 15.32 14.70 -5.85
CA ARG A 111 14.54 14.02 -6.88
C ARG A 111 13.04 14.28 -6.78
N ILE A 112 12.58 14.97 -5.74
CA ILE A 112 11.17 15.32 -5.56
C ILE A 112 10.97 16.81 -5.83
N LYS A 113 10.23 17.11 -6.88
CA LYS A 113 9.95 18.47 -7.34
C LYS A 113 8.45 18.73 -7.35
N GLN A 114 8.07 19.99 -7.51
CA GLN A 114 6.69 20.42 -7.73
C GLN A 114 6.61 21.48 -8.84
N LEU A 115 5.43 21.65 -9.43
CA LEU A 115 5.15 22.82 -10.27
C LEU A 115 4.83 24.05 -9.44
N ALA A 116 5.60 25.11 -9.63
CA ALA A 116 5.43 26.36 -8.92
C ALA A 116 4.10 27.07 -9.25
N ARG A 117 3.55 27.77 -8.26
CA ARG A 117 2.50 28.79 -8.40
C ARG A 117 2.86 30.15 -7.79
N ARG A 118 3.41 30.14 -6.57
CA ARG A 118 3.86 31.35 -5.87
C ARG A 118 4.94 32.11 -6.66
N SER A 119 5.17 33.37 -6.29
CA SER A 119 6.24 34.21 -6.87
C SER A 119 7.65 33.83 -6.39
N THR A 120 7.76 33.06 -5.30
CA THR A 120 9.03 32.54 -4.77
C THR A 120 8.90 31.08 -4.35
N VAL A 121 10.01 30.33 -4.38
CA VAL A 121 10.07 28.89 -4.04
C VAL A 121 9.69 28.65 -2.58
N THR A 122 10.20 29.47 -1.68
CA THR A 122 9.83 29.55 -0.26
C THR A 122 9.47 31.00 0.06
N PRO A 123 8.77 31.31 1.17
CA PRO A 123 8.48 32.69 1.55
C PRO A 123 9.77 33.52 1.68
N GLY A 124 9.90 34.58 0.87
CA GLY A 124 11.11 35.43 0.84
C GLY A 124 12.33 34.79 0.16
N GLY A 125 12.18 33.60 -0.43
CA GLY A 125 13.25 32.88 -1.11
C GLY A 125 13.44 33.25 -2.57
N VAL A 126 14.06 32.33 -3.32
CA VAL A 126 14.35 32.50 -4.76
C VAL A 126 13.06 32.67 -5.55
N ALA A 127 13.05 33.61 -6.51
CA ALA A 127 11.91 33.83 -7.39
C ALA A 127 11.63 32.61 -8.28
N CYS A 128 10.35 32.33 -8.53
CA CYS A 128 9.91 31.31 -9.48
C CYS A 128 8.68 31.81 -10.27
N LYS A 129 8.48 31.25 -11.46
CA LYS A 129 7.32 31.53 -12.31
C LYS A 129 6.32 30.38 -12.23
N TYR A 130 5.08 30.66 -12.61
CA TYR A 130 4.03 29.65 -12.73
C TYR A 130 4.50 28.49 -13.62
N ASN A 131 4.36 27.25 -13.12
CA ASN A 131 4.83 25.99 -13.74
C ASN A 131 6.35 25.83 -13.90
N ASP A 132 7.18 26.59 -13.19
CA ASP A 132 8.58 26.22 -12.99
C ASP A 132 8.69 24.93 -12.17
N ILE A 133 9.68 24.08 -12.49
CA ILE A 133 10.00 22.90 -11.68
C ILE A 133 10.88 23.37 -10.53
N ILE A 134 10.38 23.27 -9.31
CA ILE A 134 11.06 23.72 -8.09
C ILE A 134 11.12 22.58 -7.06
N PRO A 135 11.98 22.65 -6.04
CA PRO A 135 11.96 21.69 -4.94
C PRO A 135 10.56 21.58 -4.29
N ALA A 136 10.16 20.36 -3.96
CA ALA A 136 8.97 20.12 -3.14
C ALA A 136 9.33 20.15 -1.65
N ASP A 137 8.48 20.77 -0.85
CA ASP A 137 8.56 20.76 0.62
C ASP A 137 7.19 20.48 1.25
N HIS A 138 7.06 20.65 2.58
CA HIS A 138 5.83 20.37 3.32
C HIS A 138 4.64 21.25 2.96
N CYS A 139 4.84 22.41 2.32
CA CYS A 139 3.80 23.39 2.03
C CYS A 139 3.78 23.72 0.52
N LEU A 140 3.21 22.79 -0.26
CA LEU A 140 3.19 22.85 -1.72
C LEU A 140 2.42 24.05 -2.31
N HIS A 141 2.70 24.35 -3.57
CA HIS A 141 2.16 25.49 -4.33
C HIS A 141 0.73 25.23 -4.86
N ASP A 142 -0.18 24.85 -3.97
CA ASP A 142 -1.63 24.70 -4.24
C ASP A 142 -2.29 26.04 -4.63
N VAL A 143 -3.57 26.03 -5.05
CA VAL A 143 -4.28 27.26 -5.46
C VAL A 143 -4.41 28.25 -4.30
N GLN A 144 -4.55 27.74 -3.08
CA GLN A 144 -4.50 28.54 -1.86
C GLN A 144 -3.11 28.47 -1.23
N ASP A 145 -2.53 29.63 -0.95
CA ASP A 145 -1.20 29.73 -0.34
C ASP A 145 -1.29 29.65 1.19
N MET A 146 -0.86 28.51 1.74
CA MET A 146 -0.83 28.27 3.19
C MET A 146 0.52 28.59 3.84
N SER A 147 1.50 29.06 3.06
CA SER A 147 2.88 29.22 3.52
C SER A 147 3.10 30.37 4.50
N ARG A 148 2.12 31.28 4.60
CA ARG A 148 2.15 32.43 5.52
C ARG A 148 1.47 32.15 6.86
N LEU A 149 0.76 31.03 6.99
CA LEU A 149 0.05 30.66 8.21
C LEU A 149 0.98 29.90 9.16
N ASN A 150 1.96 30.61 9.71
CA ASN A 150 3.05 30.01 10.49
C ASN A 150 2.60 29.48 11.85
N HIS A 151 3.21 28.39 12.28
CA HIS A 151 3.03 27.88 13.65
C HIS A 151 3.66 28.86 14.67
N PRO A 152 3.05 29.15 15.83
CA PRO A 152 3.60 30.12 16.79
C PRO A 152 4.96 29.75 17.42
N LYS A 153 5.38 28.49 17.29
CA LYS A 153 6.71 28.00 17.68
C LYS A 153 7.71 27.91 16.51
N ALA A 154 7.34 28.40 15.34
CA ALA A 154 8.19 28.30 14.16
C ALA A 154 9.42 29.21 14.24
N ASP A 155 10.57 28.65 13.92
CA ASP A 155 11.75 29.39 13.53
C ASP A 155 11.80 29.48 12.00
N LEU A 156 11.45 30.64 11.46
CA LEU A 156 11.42 30.86 10.02
C LEU A 156 12.81 30.81 9.38
N SER A 157 13.88 31.05 10.14
CA SER A 157 15.25 30.93 9.64
C SER A 157 15.61 29.48 9.31
N LYS A 158 14.91 28.51 9.92
CA LYS A 158 15.03 27.07 9.65
C LYS A 158 14.07 26.58 8.57
N GLY A 159 13.32 27.47 7.93
CA GLY A 159 12.32 27.07 6.93
C GLY A 159 11.03 26.48 7.51
N GLN A 160 10.74 26.69 8.81
CA GLN A 160 9.53 26.16 9.47
C GLN A 160 8.26 26.98 9.17
N TYR A 161 8.08 27.39 7.92
CA TYR A 161 6.98 28.26 7.52
C TYR A 161 5.67 27.48 7.27
N GLY A 162 4.54 28.15 7.41
CA GLY A 162 3.21 27.65 7.03
C GLY A 162 2.67 26.47 7.84
N THR A 163 1.94 25.63 7.13
CA THR A 163 1.28 24.39 7.58
C THR A 163 1.81 23.19 6.77
N VAL A 164 1.43 21.97 7.15
CA VAL A 164 1.98 20.73 6.57
C VAL A 164 0.93 20.00 5.72
N GLY A 165 1.31 19.61 4.51
CA GLY A 165 0.54 18.77 3.58
C GLY A 165 1.19 17.41 3.33
N GLN A 166 0.41 16.42 2.89
CA GLN A 166 0.88 15.05 2.70
C GLN A 166 1.63 14.80 1.37
N GLY A 167 1.61 15.75 0.42
CA GLY A 167 2.14 15.53 -0.93
C GLY A 167 3.63 15.16 -0.97
N LEU A 168 4.47 15.87 -0.20
CA LEU A 168 5.89 15.52 -0.05
C LEU A 168 6.07 14.10 0.50
N HIS A 169 5.28 13.74 1.51
CA HIS A 169 5.39 12.45 2.19
C HIS A 169 4.93 11.29 1.30
N ILE A 170 3.89 11.51 0.49
CA ILE A 170 3.48 10.55 -0.56
C ILE A 170 4.67 10.35 -1.52
N ALA A 171 5.26 11.43 -2.03
CA ALA A 171 6.38 11.33 -2.96
C ALA A 171 7.59 10.61 -2.35
N LYS A 172 7.97 10.94 -1.10
CA LYS A 172 9.07 10.24 -0.41
C LYS A 172 8.83 8.73 -0.30
N LYS A 173 7.59 8.31 -0.08
CA LYS A 173 7.20 6.89 0.02
C LYS A 173 7.16 6.18 -1.33
N LEU A 174 6.98 6.93 -2.43
CA LEU A 174 7.01 6.40 -3.79
C LEU A 174 8.44 6.35 -4.37
N LEU A 175 9.33 7.25 -3.94
CA LEU A 175 10.67 7.42 -4.51
C LEU A 175 11.53 6.15 -4.55
N PRO A 176 11.50 5.24 -3.54
CA PRO A 176 12.24 3.98 -3.58
C PRO A 176 11.78 3.00 -4.67
N PHE A 177 10.57 3.18 -5.21
CA PHE A 177 9.95 2.25 -6.16
C PHE A 177 10.07 2.72 -7.62
N ILE A 178 10.77 3.83 -7.88
CA ILE A 178 11.01 4.35 -9.23
C ILE A 178 12.51 4.27 -9.60
N PRO A 179 12.85 4.22 -10.90
CA PRO A 179 14.24 4.17 -11.36
C PRO A 179 15.10 5.31 -10.79
N ALA A 180 16.39 5.03 -10.55
CA ALA A 180 17.30 5.97 -9.90
C ALA A 180 17.53 7.27 -10.71
N ASN A 181 17.44 7.20 -12.04
CA ASN A 181 17.50 8.35 -12.95
C ASN A 181 16.18 9.13 -13.05
N ALA A 182 15.09 8.63 -12.47
CA ALA A 182 13.78 9.29 -12.45
C ALA A 182 13.53 10.03 -11.14
N GLY A 183 12.68 11.04 -11.18
CA GLY A 183 12.19 11.77 -10.01
C GLY A 183 10.67 11.71 -9.89
N ILE A 184 10.13 12.39 -8.88
CA ILE A 184 8.70 12.61 -8.73
C ILE A 184 8.41 14.10 -8.92
N LEU A 185 7.46 14.41 -9.81
CA LEU A 185 6.98 15.77 -10.02
C LEU A 185 5.55 15.89 -9.51
N LEU A 186 5.39 16.61 -8.41
CA LEU A 186 4.10 16.92 -7.81
C LEU A 186 3.40 18.06 -8.57
N VAL A 187 2.11 17.91 -8.82
CA VAL A 187 1.28 18.94 -9.46
C VAL A 187 0.18 19.38 -8.48
N PRO A 188 0.48 20.32 -7.57
CA PRO A 188 -0.46 20.79 -6.56
C PRO A 188 -1.53 21.72 -7.18
N CYS A 189 -2.79 21.35 -7.01
CA CYS A 189 -3.99 22.00 -7.57
C CYS A 189 -5.14 22.08 -6.55
N CYS A 190 -4.86 21.93 -5.25
CA CYS A 190 -5.90 21.91 -4.22
C CYS A 190 -6.38 23.32 -3.86
N ARG A 191 -7.59 23.40 -3.31
CA ARG A 191 -8.15 24.64 -2.77
C ARG A 191 -9.04 24.39 -1.54
N GLY A 192 -8.63 24.84 -0.36
CA GLY A 192 -9.46 24.73 0.84
C GLY A 192 -10.85 25.35 0.66
N GLY A 193 -11.89 24.75 1.22
CA GLY A 193 -13.26 25.26 1.10
C GLY A 193 -13.86 25.23 -0.32
N SER A 194 -13.22 24.55 -1.27
CA SER A 194 -13.80 24.35 -2.60
C SER A 194 -14.85 23.22 -2.61
N ALA A 195 -15.86 23.36 -3.44
CA ALA A 195 -16.92 22.37 -3.61
C ALA A 195 -17.38 22.25 -5.06
N PHE A 196 -18.13 21.20 -5.38
CA PHE A 196 -18.84 21.07 -6.64
C PHE A 196 -20.13 21.91 -6.64
N THR A 197 -20.82 21.91 -5.52
CA THR A 197 -22.21 22.38 -5.42
C THR A 197 -22.36 23.77 -4.84
N THR A 198 -21.30 24.33 -4.28
CA THR A 198 -21.22 25.71 -3.76
C THR A 198 -19.87 26.36 -4.08
N GLY A 199 -19.68 27.62 -3.71
CA GLY A 199 -18.46 28.38 -3.95
C GLY A 199 -18.51 29.20 -5.25
N ALA A 200 -17.57 30.14 -5.33
CA ALA A 200 -17.42 31.05 -6.46
C ALA A 200 -16.59 30.40 -7.58
N ASP A 201 -16.93 30.68 -8.83
CA ASP A 201 -16.16 30.18 -9.97
C ASP A 201 -14.72 30.69 -9.94
N GLY A 202 -14.53 31.98 -9.62
CA GLY A 202 -13.25 32.66 -9.71
C GLY A 202 -12.84 32.93 -11.16
N THR A 203 -11.54 32.97 -11.42
CA THR A 203 -10.97 33.25 -12.75
C THR A 203 -9.79 32.34 -13.06
N TYR A 204 -9.50 32.15 -14.34
CA TYR A 204 -8.36 31.38 -14.81
C TYR A 204 -7.52 32.22 -15.78
N SER A 205 -6.20 32.11 -15.69
CA SER A 205 -5.24 32.70 -16.63
C SER A 205 -4.14 31.69 -16.94
N ASP A 206 -3.71 31.61 -18.20
CA ASP A 206 -2.60 30.74 -18.61
C ASP A 206 -1.28 31.12 -17.92
N ALA A 207 -1.15 32.37 -17.47
CA ALA A 207 0.06 32.89 -16.83
C ALA A 207 0.16 32.62 -15.32
N SER A 208 -0.96 32.37 -14.64
CA SER A 208 -1.02 32.27 -13.17
C SER A 208 -1.94 31.17 -12.64
N GLY A 209 -2.67 30.49 -13.52
CA GLY A 209 -3.64 29.46 -13.15
C GLY A 209 -4.95 30.00 -12.60
N ALA A 210 -5.63 29.18 -11.80
CA ALA A 210 -6.82 29.57 -11.07
C ALA A 210 -6.51 30.65 -10.03
N SER A 211 -7.38 31.66 -9.90
CA SER A 211 -7.30 32.67 -8.85
C SER A 211 -7.67 32.10 -7.49
N GLU A 212 -7.13 32.68 -6.42
CA GLU A 212 -7.33 32.20 -5.04
C GLU A 212 -8.81 32.17 -4.61
N ASN A 213 -9.67 33.02 -5.17
CA ASN A 213 -11.11 33.03 -4.92
C ASN A 213 -11.90 31.97 -5.72
N SER A 214 -11.25 31.15 -6.54
CA SER A 214 -11.88 30.04 -7.26
C SER A 214 -12.19 28.90 -6.29
N THR A 215 -13.43 28.76 -5.84
CA THR A 215 -13.85 27.73 -4.88
C THR A 215 -14.90 26.77 -5.45
N ARG A 216 -15.08 26.77 -6.78
CA ARG A 216 -15.99 25.86 -7.49
C ARG A 216 -15.22 24.86 -8.36
N TRP A 217 -15.36 23.58 -8.05
CA TRP A 217 -15.01 22.47 -8.95
C TRP A 217 -16.12 22.22 -9.96
N GLY A 218 -15.75 21.67 -11.11
CA GLY A 218 -16.68 21.33 -12.19
C GLY A 218 -16.01 21.45 -13.54
N VAL A 219 -16.58 20.80 -14.56
CA VAL A 219 -16.10 20.90 -15.94
C VAL A 219 -16.05 22.37 -16.38
N ASP A 220 -14.95 22.74 -17.03
CA ASP A 220 -14.65 24.08 -17.54
C ASP A 220 -14.56 25.22 -16.50
N LYS A 221 -14.68 24.89 -15.21
CA LYS A 221 -14.45 25.85 -14.11
C LYS A 221 -12.96 26.15 -13.94
N PRO A 222 -12.59 27.32 -13.36
CA PRO A 222 -11.19 27.68 -13.18
C PRO A 222 -10.32 26.64 -12.47
N LEU A 223 -10.82 25.99 -11.41
CA LEU A 223 -10.10 24.91 -10.73
C LEU A 223 -9.85 23.70 -11.63
N TYR A 224 -10.82 23.34 -12.49
CA TYR A 224 -10.64 22.28 -13.47
C TYR A 224 -9.63 22.65 -14.55
N LYS A 225 -9.71 23.88 -15.10
CA LYS A 225 -8.75 24.40 -16.08
C LYS A 225 -7.32 24.41 -15.54
N ASP A 226 -7.17 24.75 -14.26
CA ASP A 226 -5.89 24.70 -13.56
C ASP A 226 -5.39 23.26 -13.38
N LEU A 227 -6.25 22.33 -12.96
CA LEU A 227 -5.94 20.90 -12.85
C LEU A 227 -5.42 20.31 -14.18
N ILE A 228 -6.19 20.44 -15.26
CA ILE A 228 -5.80 19.88 -16.56
C ILE A 228 -4.61 20.62 -17.16
N GLY A 229 -4.60 21.95 -17.08
CA GLY A 229 -3.53 22.80 -17.63
C GLY A 229 -2.17 22.51 -16.99
N ARG A 230 -2.12 22.38 -15.65
CA ARG A 230 -0.89 22.08 -14.92
C ARG A 230 -0.44 20.63 -15.12
N THR A 231 -1.37 19.69 -15.22
CA THR A 231 -1.05 18.30 -15.57
C THR A 231 -0.39 18.24 -16.95
N LYS A 232 -0.98 18.87 -17.96
CA LYS A 232 -0.39 18.98 -19.30
C LYS A 232 0.95 19.72 -19.29
N ALA A 233 1.09 20.77 -18.49
CA ALA A 233 2.36 21.48 -18.34
C ALA A 233 3.45 20.56 -17.80
N ALA A 234 3.16 19.75 -16.78
CA ALA A 234 4.11 18.78 -16.23
C ALA A 234 4.54 17.74 -17.28
N LEU A 235 3.60 17.19 -18.04
CA LEU A 235 3.90 16.20 -19.08
C LEU A 235 4.70 16.80 -20.25
N LYS A 236 4.39 18.03 -20.67
CA LYS A 236 5.10 18.75 -21.74
C LYS A 236 6.55 19.09 -21.40
N LYS A 237 6.93 19.17 -20.11
CA LYS A 237 8.31 19.48 -19.70
C LYS A 237 9.30 18.44 -20.22
N ASN A 238 8.87 17.18 -20.35
CA ASN A 238 9.70 16.11 -20.87
C ASN A 238 8.82 14.97 -21.42
N PRO A 239 9.03 14.52 -22.66
CA PRO A 239 8.22 13.46 -23.27
C PRO A 239 8.32 12.10 -22.55
N LYS A 240 9.35 11.89 -21.72
CA LYS A 240 9.50 10.69 -20.87
C LYS A 240 8.75 10.81 -19.54
N ASN A 241 8.18 11.97 -19.21
CA ASN A 241 7.37 12.09 -18.00
C ASN A 241 6.14 11.19 -18.10
N VAL A 242 5.78 10.55 -16.98
CA VAL A 242 4.65 9.64 -16.90
C VAL A 242 3.64 10.12 -15.86
N LEU A 243 2.40 10.42 -16.26
CA LEU A 243 1.30 10.66 -15.34
C LEU A 243 0.98 9.37 -14.60
N PHE A 244 1.35 9.35 -13.32
CA PHE A 244 1.36 8.17 -12.49
C PHE A 244 0.07 8.00 -11.69
N ALA A 245 -0.46 9.08 -11.11
CA ALA A 245 -1.72 9.07 -10.37
C ALA A 245 -2.32 10.47 -10.21
N VAL A 246 -3.63 10.52 -9.96
CA VAL A 246 -4.32 11.69 -9.42
C VAL A 246 -4.77 11.37 -8.00
N VAL A 247 -4.26 12.09 -7.00
CA VAL A 247 -4.74 12.05 -5.62
C VAL A 247 -5.84 13.09 -5.47
N TRP A 248 -7.01 12.63 -5.02
CA TRP A 248 -8.21 13.44 -4.89
C TRP A 248 -8.77 13.34 -3.47
N MET A 249 -8.80 14.43 -2.71
CA MET A 249 -9.48 14.46 -1.42
C MET A 249 -10.42 15.66 -1.36
N GLN A 250 -11.71 15.38 -1.59
CA GLN A 250 -12.73 16.42 -1.69
C GLN A 250 -14.11 15.90 -1.31
N GLY A 251 -14.92 16.77 -0.71
CA GLY A 251 -16.34 16.51 -0.50
C GLY A 251 -16.94 17.27 0.68
N GLU A 252 -16.12 17.71 1.62
CA GLU A 252 -16.58 18.26 2.89
C GLU A 252 -17.49 19.49 2.71
N PHE A 253 -17.15 20.40 1.79
CA PHE A 253 -17.96 21.61 1.57
C PHE A 253 -19.21 21.37 0.71
N ASP A 254 -19.32 20.22 0.04
CA ASP A 254 -20.58 19.82 -0.61
C ASP A 254 -21.66 19.45 0.41
N PHE A 255 -21.31 19.25 1.68
CA PHE A 255 -22.26 18.90 2.73
C PHE A 255 -23.30 19.99 2.96
N GLY A 256 -22.90 21.26 2.84
CA GLY A 256 -23.77 22.42 2.97
C GLY A 256 -24.40 22.88 1.65
N GLY A 257 -24.12 22.20 0.53
CA GLY A 257 -24.64 22.52 -0.79
C GLY A 257 -25.76 21.58 -1.21
N THR A 258 -25.60 20.94 -2.38
CA THR A 258 -26.54 19.91 -2.89
C THR A 258 -25.84 18.56 -3.02
N PRO A 259 -25.58 17.83 -1.92
CA PRO A 259 -24.75 16.62 -1.91
C PRO A 259 -25.09 15.58 -2.97
N ALA A 260 -26.38 15.43 -3.31
CA ALA A 260 -26.85 14.50 -4.34
C ALA A 260 -26.23 14.74 -5.73
N ASN A 261 -25.81 15.98 -6.03
CA ASN A 261 -25.19 16.34 -7.30
C ASN A 261 -23.68 16.05 -7.34
N HIS A 262 -23.04 15.80 -6.19
CA HIS A 262 -21.59 15.61 -6.09
C HIS A 262 -21.10 14.47 -6.99
N ALA A 263 -21.71 13.30 -6.89
CA ALA A 263 -21.29 12.09 -7.62
C ALA A 263 -21.30 12.29 -9.15
N ALA A 264 -22.36 12.94 -9.66
CA ALA A 264 -22.50 13.23 -11.08
C ALA A 264 -21.45 14.24 -11.56
N GLN A 265 -21.21 15.31 -10.79
CA GLN A 265 -20.24 16.35 -11.15
C GLN A 265 -18.79 15.85 -11.06
N PHE A 266 -18.46 15.04 -10.05
CA PHE A 266 -17.17 14.37 -9.96
C PHE A 266 -16.95 13.41 -11.13
N GLY A 267 -17.95 12.58 -11.46
CA GLY A 267 -17.88 11.68 -12.61
C GLY A 267 -17.62 12.43 -13.93
N ALA A 268 -18.35 13.52 -14.17
CA ALA A 268 -18.16 14.37 -15.34
C ALA A 268 -16.77 15.01 -15.39
N LEU A 269 -16.23 15.45 -14.24
CA LEU A 269 -14.90 16.00 -14.13
C LEU A 269 -13.81 14.97 -14.49
N VAL A 270 -13.91 13.74 -13.97
CA VAL A 270 -12.96 12.66 -14.29
C VAL A 270 -13.04 12.28 -15.77
N ASP A 271 -14.25 12.12 -16.30
CA ASP A 271 -14.46 11.76 -17.70
C ASP A 271 -13.88 12.85 -18.63
N LYS A 272 -14.10 14.13 -18.32
CA LYS A 272 -13.52 15.26 -19.06
C LYS A 272 -12.00 15.33 -18.92
N PHE A 273 -11.44 15.15 -17.72
CA PHE A 273 -9.99 15.12 -17.50
C PHE A 273 -9.30 14.07 -18.39
N ARG A 274 -9.89 12.87 -18.47
CA ARG A 274 -9.37 11.79 -19.31
C ARG A 274 -9.49 12.10 -20.80
N ALA A 275 -10.64 12.63 -21.23
CA ALA A 275 -10.84 13.04 -22.61
C ALA A 275 -9.83 14.12 -23.03
N ASP A 276 -9.58 15.10 -22.17
CA ASP A 276 -8.64 16.18 -22.44
C ASP A 276 -7.19 15.71 -22.45
N LEU A 277 -6.85 14.54 -21.92
CA LEU A 277 -5.51 13.95 -21.97
C LEU A 277 -5.29 13.00 -23.16
N ALA A 278 -6.25 12.88 -24.08
CA ALA A 278 -6.15 11.95 -25.20
C ALA A 278 -4.90 12.17 -26.07
N ASP A 279 -4.47 13.42 -26.26
CA ASP A 279 -3.26 13.82 -26.99
C ASP A 279 -1.95 13.43 -26.27
N MET A 280 -2.03 13.09 -24.99
CA MET A 280 -0.89 12.72 -24.13
C MET A 280 -1.02 11.32 -23.55
N ALA A 281 -1.90 10.48 -24.10
CA ALA A 281 -2.17 9.13 -23.60
C ALA A 281 -0.90 8.26 -23.48
N GLY A 282 0.07 8.43 -24.38
CA GLY A 282 1.37 7.71 -24.33
C GLY A 282 2.23 8.07 -23.12
N GLN A 283 1.97 9.21 -22.47
CA GLN A 283 2.62 9.64 -21.22
C GLN A 283 1.76 9.31 -19.99
N CYS A 284 0.67 8.57 -20.13
CA CYS A 284 -0.11 8.09 -18.99
C CYS A 284 0.33 6.67 -18.61
N VAL A 285 0.35 6.37 -17.31
CA VAL A 285 0.59 4.99 -16.86
C VAL A 285 -0.43 4.03 -17.52
N GLY A 286 0.07 2.94 -18.10
CA GLY A 286 -0.74 2.01 -18.89
C GLY A 286 -1.08 2.48 -20.31
N GLY A 287 -0.43 3.54 -20.80
CA GLY A 287 -0.59 4.02 -22.17
C GLY A 287 -1.96 4.64 -22.48
N SER A 288 -2.75 4.95 -21.46
CA SER A 288 -4.06 5.58 -21.62
C SER A 288 -4.43 6.45 -20.41
N ALA A 289 -5.21 7.51 -20.65
CA ALA A 289 -5.74 8.32 -19.55
C ALA A 289 -6.70 7.53 -18.63
N GLY A 290 -7.32 6.46 -19.14
CA GLY A 290 -8.09 5.51 -18.33
C GLY A 290 -7.24 4.68 -17.38
N GLY A 291 -5.99 4.39 -17.78
CA GLY A 291 -5.00 3.66 -16.97
C GLY A 291 -4.47 4.44 -15.76
N VAL A 292 -4.64 5.77 -15.74
CA VAL A 292 -4.26 6.61 -14.59
C VAL A 292 -5.27 6.44 -13.45
N PRO A 293 -4.84 5.92 -12.28
CA PRO A 293 -5.73 5.75 -11.15
C PRO A 293 -6.04 7.10 -10.49
N TRP A 294 -7.31 7.28 -10.16
CA TRP A 294 -7.79 8.34 -9.27
C TRP A 294 -7.88 7.77 -7.85
N ILE A 295 -6.97 8.22 -6.98
CA ILE A 295 -6.87 7.79 -5.59
C ILE A 295 -7.69 8.76 -4.75
N CYS A 296 -8.93 8.39 -4.47
CA CYS A 296 -9.90 9.20 -3.75
C CYS A 296 -9.78 8.93 -2.24
N GLY A 297 -9.12 9.82 -1.53
CA GLY A 297 -8.97 9.71 -0.09
C GLY A 297 -10.23 10.11 0.67
N ASP A 298 -10.46 9.43 1.80
CA ASP A 298 -11.52 9.72 2.75
C ASP A 298 -11.32 11.07 3.47
N THR A 299 -12.20 11.38 4.41
CA THR A 299 -12.14 12.58 5.26
C THR A 299 -12.00 12.23 6.75
N THR A 300 -11.97 13.23 7.61
CA THR A 300 -11.86 13.03 9.06
C THR A 300 -13.16 12.47 9.64
N TYR A 301 -13.07 11.82 10.80
CA TYR A 301 -14.24 11.31 11.52
C TYR A 301 -15.27 12.41 11.84
N PHE A 302 -14.82 13.66 11.99
CA PHE A 302 -15.68 14.81 12.27
C PHE A 302 -16.75 14.98 11.19
N TRP A 303 -16.39 14.88 9.92
CA TRP A 303 -17.34 15.08 8.82
C TRP A 303 -18.36 13.95 8.76
N LYS A 304 -17.94 12.70 8.97
CA LYS A 304 -18.87 11.57 9.07
C LYS A 304 -19.86 11.74 10.22
N GLN A 305 -19.39 12.17 11.39
CA GLN A 305 -20.23 12.41 12.57
C GLN A 305 -21.15 13.62 12.40
N LYS A 306 -20.70 14.66 11.68
CA LYS A 306 -21.49 15.88 11.43
C LYS A 306 -22.75 15.57 10.63
N ASN A 307 -22.67 14.71 9.62
CA ASN A 307 -23.83 14.20 8.90
C ASN A 307 -23.49 12.91 8.14
N GLU A 308 -23.86 11.76 8.72
CA GLU A 308 -23.54 10.45 8.15
C GLU A 308 -24.24 10.21 6.80
N SER A 309 -25.50 10.62 6.65
CA SER A 309 -26.25 10.45 5.39
C SER A 309 -25.60 11.22 4.24
N THR A 310 -25.21 12.47 4.49
CA THR A 310 -24.50 13.29 3.53
C THR A 310 -23.10 12.75 3.24
N TYR A 311 -22.39 12.25 4.26
CA TYR A 311 -21.13 11.55 4.08
C TYR A 311 -21.28 10.34 3.14
N GLN A 312 -22.29 9.48 3.35
CA GLN A 312 -22.53 8.34 2.45
C GLN A 312 -22.88 8.80 1.04
N THR A 313 -23.64 9.89 0.90
CA THR A 313 -23.98 10.46 -0.42
C THR A 313 -22.74 10.95 -1.17
N VAL A 314 -21.81 11.62 -0.47
CA VAL A 314 -20.61 12.21 -1.05
C VAL A 314 -19.48 11.19 -1.15
N TYR A 315 -18.95 10.72 -0.02
CA TYR A 315 -17.79 9.81 0.03
C TYR A 315 -18.15 8.37 -0.33
N GLY A 316 -19.38 7.92 -0.05
CA GLY A 316 -19.85 6.63 -0.55
C GLY A 316 -19.88 6.58 -2.08
N SER A 317 -20.02 7.73 -2.75
CA SER A 317 -19.97 7.80 -4.21
C SER A 317 -18.59 7.55 -4.81
N TYR A 318 -17.50 7.64 -4.04
CA TYR A 318 -16.16 7.27 -4.52
C TYR A 318 -15.93 5.76 -4.53
N LYS A 319 -16.73 5.01 -3.77
CA LYS A 319 -16.63 3.55 -3.66
C LYS A 319 -17.19 2.88 -4.91
N ASN A 320 -16.74 1.65 -5.17
CA ASN A 320 -17.25 0.78 -6.25
C ASN A 320 -17.15 1.42 -7.65
N LYS A 321 -16.06 2.14 -7.92
CA LYS A 321 -15.76 2.74 -9.23
C LYS A 321 -14.44 2.22 -9.81
N THR A 322 -14.06 1.00 -9.46
CA THR A 322 -12.79 0.38 -9.87
C THR A 322 -12.72 0.12 -11.36
N GLU A 323 -13.87 -0.08 -12.02
CA GLU A 323 -14.01 -0.15 -13.49
C GLU A 323 -13.65 1.16 -14.17
N LYS A 324 -13.87 2.29 -13.48
CA LYS A 324 -13.37 3.61 -13.88
C LYS A 324 -11.98 3.90 -13.32
N ASN A 325 -11.27 2.92 -12.76
CA ASN A 325 -9.95 3.10 -12.14
C ASN A 325 -9.94 4.23 -11.07
N ILE A 326 -11.05 4.34 -10.34
CA ILE A 326 -11.22 5.23 -9.18
C ILE A 326 -11.22 4.34 -7.93
N HIS A 327 -10.34 4.66 -6.98
CA HIS A 327 -10.08 3.84 -5.81
C HIS A 327 -10.24 4.66 -4.55
N PHE A 328 -11.15 4.23 -3.68
CA PHE A 328 -11.39 4.86 -2.39
C PHE A 328 -10.35 4.41 -1.35
N VAL A 329 -9.76 5.36 -0.61
CA VAL A 329 -8.76 5.08 0.44
C VAL A 329 -9.31 5.52 1.80
N PRO A 330 -9.64 4.59 2.72
CA PRO A 330 -10.24 4.91 4.01
C PRO A 330 -9.25 5.55 4.98
N PHE A 331 -9.70 6.54 5.75
CA PHE A 331 -8.88 7.22 6.78
C PHE A 331 -9.58 7.37 8.13
N MET A 332 -10.83 6.93 8.30
CA MET A 332 -11.56 7.17 9.56
C MET A 332 -10.81 6.67 10.78
N THR A 333 -10.30 5.44 10.71
CA THR A 333 -9.55 4.81 11.79
C THR A 333 -8.24 4.19 11.30
N ASP A 334 -7.29 4.04 12.22
CA ASP A 334 -6.13 3.19 12.07
C ASP A 334 -6.51 1.70 12.09
N GLU A 335 -5.51 0.84 12.03
CA GLU A 335 -5.64 -0.62 12.02
C GLU A 335 -6.25 -1.18 13.34
N ASN A 336 -6.20 -0.41 14.42
CA ASN A 336 -6.71 -0.75 15.75
C ASN A 336 -8.11 -0.17 16.02
N GLY A 337 -8.74 0.48 15.03
CA GLY A 337 -10.03 1.13 15.19
C GLY A 337 -9.97 2.49 15.90
N VAL A 338 -8.78 3.06 16.11
CA VAL A 338 -8.61 4.39 16.70
C VAL A 338 -8.74 5.45 15.61
N ASN A 339 -9.47 6.53 15.90
CA ASN A 339 -9.65 7.62 14.94
C ASN A 339 -8.30 8.19 14.47
N VAL A 340 -8.15 8.42 13.17
CA VAL A 340 -6.95 9.08 12.66
C VAL A 340 -6.85 10.51 13.19
N PRO A 341 -5.68 10.90 13.75
CA PRO A 341 -5.52 12.20 14.40
C PRO A 341 -5.86 13.42 13.54
N THR A 342 -6.57 14.36 14.15
CA THR A 342 -6.94 15.65 13.55
C THR A 342 -6.16 16.80 14.19
N ASN A 343 -6.37 18.04 13.73
CA ASN A 343 -5.82 19.23 14.36
C ASN A 343 -6.45 19.55 15.74
N LYS A 344 -7.27 18.67 16.31
CA LYS A 344 -7.64 18.79 17.72
C LYS A 344 -6.37 18.75 18.59
N PRO A 345 -6.19 19.71 19.52
CA PRO A 345 -5.03 19.75 20.40
C PRO A 345 -4.75 18.44 21.15
N GLU A 346 -5.81 17.69 21.49
CA GLU A 346 -5.72 16.42 22.21
C GLU A 346 -5.20 15.27 21.33
N GLU A 347 -5.38 15.37 20.02
CA GLU A 347 -5.02 14.35 19.02
C GLU A 347 -3.69 14.66 18.33
N ASP A 348 -3.22 15.90 18.42
CA ASP A 348 -1.92 16.35 17.89
C ASP A 348 -1.04 16.91 19.01
N PRO A 349 -0.52 16.04 19.91
CA PRO A 349 0.29 16.47 21.04
C PRO A 349 1.69 16.89 20.61
N ASP A 350 2.35 17.68 21.46
CA ASP A 350 3.78 17.96 21.32
C ASP A 350 4.60 16.66 21.48
N ILE A 351 5.69 16.55 20.71
CA ILE A 351 6.71 15.50 20.88
C ILE A 351 8.07 16.21 21.02
N PRO A 352 8.42 16.72 22.21
CA PRO A 352 9.60 17.57 22.40
C PRO A 352 10.92 16.91 22.02
N GLY A 353 11.02 15.57 22.17
CA GLY A 353 12.24 14.81 21.87
C GLY A 353 12.70 14.89 20.41
N ILE A 354 11.81 15.28 19.50
CA ILE A 354 12.11 15.47 18.07
C ILE A 354 11.85 16.93 17.61
N GLY A 355 11.65 17.84 18.57
CA GLY A 355 11.34 19.25 18.29
C GLY A 355 9.96 19.48 17.66
N TYR A 356 9.03 18.53 17.77
CA TYR A 356 7.68 18.69 17.25
C TYR A 356 6.77 19.35 18.28
N TYR A 357 6.12 20.44 17.87
CA TYR A 357 5.06 21.10 18.64
C TYR A 357 3.76 20.97 17.86
N GLY A 358 2.74 20.43 18.50
CA GLY A 358 1.47 20.12 17.88
C GLY A 358 0.52 21.32 17.82
N SER A 359 -0.69 21.06 17.32
CA SER A 359 -1.69 22.09 16.99
C SER A 359 -2.16 22.97 18.16
N LYS A 360 -1.95 22.57 19.43
CA LYS A 360 -2.42 23.31 20.61
C LYS A 360 -1.93 24.75 20.71
N TRP A 361 -0.80 25.07 20.07
CA TRP A 361 -0.22 26.41 20.07
C TRP A 361 -0.92 27.37 19.11
N ARG A 362 -1.80 26.88 18.23
CA ARG A 362 -2.69 27.70 17.41
C ARG A 362 -4.02 27.86 18.12
N ASP A 363 -4.20 28.99 18.80
CA ASP A 363 -5.28 29.28 19.75
C ASP A 363 -6.27 30.34 19.27
N SER A 364 -6.06 30.90 18.07
CA SER A 364 -6.92 31.96 17.51
C SER A 364 -7.03 31.86 16.00
N SER A 365 -8.01 32.57 15.42
CA SER A 365 -8.21 32.65 13.97
C SER A 365 -7.06 33.28 13.19
N ALA A 366 -6.13 33.96 13.87
CA ALA A 366 -4.90 34.44 13.27
C ALA A 366 -3.88 33.32 13.02
N THR A 367 -3.97 32.22 13.77
CA THR A 367 -2.95 31.16 13.76
C THR A 367 -3.50 29.82 13.31
N TRP A 368 -4.77 29.48 13.56
CA TRP A 368 -5.38 28.23 13.08
C TRP A 368 -5.92 28.35 11.65
N THR A 369 -6.15 27.19 11.02
CA THR A 369 -6.76 27.09 9.68
C THR A 369 -8.29 27.22 9.73
N SER A 370 -8.92 26.69 10.79
CA SER A 370 -10.38 26.70 10.97
C SER A 370 -10.74 26.54 12.44
N GLN A 371 -11.88 27.09 12.83
CA GLN A 371 -12.41 26.92 14.19
C GLN A 371 -12.76 25.45 14.50
N ASP A 372 -13.33 24.72 13.54
CA ASP A 372 -13.61 23.29 13.67
C ASP A 372 -12.32 22.48 13.55
N ARG A 373 -11.54 22.38 14.63
CA ARG A 373 -10.20 21.75 14.60
C ARG A 373 -10.19 20.32 14.07
N ALA A 374 -11.19 19.52 14.41
CA ALA A 374 -11.30 18.13 13.92
C ALA A 374 -11.69 17.99 12.44
N SER A 375 -12.01 19.09 11.75
CA SER A 375 -12.35 19.04 10.33
C SER A 375 -11.14 18.74 9.42
N HIS A 376 -9.92 18.80 9.98
CA HIS A 376 -8.68 18.62 9.23
C HIS A 376 -7.73 17.61 9.90
N PHE A 377 -7.09 16.75 9.09
CA PHE A 377 -6.03 15.85 9.58
C PHE A 377 -4.81 16.61 10.09
N SER A 378 -4.18 16.10 11.16
CA SER A 378 -2.98 16.70 11.77
C SER A 378 -1.75 16.62 10.88
N SER A 379 -0.72 17.43 11.18
CA SER A 379 0.58 17.33 10.50
C SER A 379 1.19 15.93 10.70
N TRP A 380 1.03 15.34 11.89
CA TRP A 380 1.54 14.00 12.18
C TRP A 380 0.83 12.91 11.35
N ALA A 381 -0.50 12.97 11.25
CA ALA A 381 -1.28 12.05 10.42
C ALA A 381 -0.89 12.14 8.92
N ARG A 382 -0.61 13.36 8.43
CA ARG A 382 -0.17 13.61 7.05
C ARG A 382 1.20 13.02 6.74
N ARG A 383 2.14 13.07 7.70
CA ARG A 383 3.46 12.44 7.61
C ARG A 383 3.39 10.91 7.65
N GLY A 384 2.48 10.36 8.46
CA GLY A 384 2.27 8.93 8.65
C GLY A 384 1.11 8.40 7.81
N ILE A 385 0.08 7.92 8.51
CA ILE A 385 -0.97 7.05 7.99
C ILE A 385 -1.67 7.55 6.71
N ILE A 386 -1.89 8.85 6.56
CA ILE A 386 -2.54 9.42 5.37
C ILE A 386 -1.66 9.20 4.13
N SER A 387 -0.38 9.57 4.20
CA SER A 387 0.54 9.38 3.07
C SER A 387 0.93 7.92 2.89
N ASP A 388 0.95 7.09 3.94
CA ASP A 388 1.16 5.64 3.83
C ASP A 388 0.08 4.97 2.99
N ARG A 389 -1.19 5.21 3.34
CA ARG A 389 -2.33 4.62 2.65
C ARG A 389 -2.47 5.14 1.21
N LEU A 390 -2.23 6.43 0.98
CA LEU A 390 -2.24 7.02 -0.37
C LEU A 390 -1.11 6.48 -1.24
N ALA A 391 0.14 6.44 -0.76
CA ALA A 391 1.26 5.90 -1.51
C ALA A 391 1.07 4.39 -1.81
N THR A 392 0.57 3.64 -0.83
CA THR A 392 0.24 2.22 -1.02
C THR A 392 -0.80 2.01 -2.10
N ALA A 393 -1.87 2.82 -2.11
CA ALA A 393 -2.89 2.75 -3.16
C ALA A 393 -2.32 3.11 -4.55
N ILE A 394 -1.47 4.13 -4.64
CA ILE A 394 -0.78 4.48 -5.89
C ILE A 394 0.08 3.30 -6.37
N LEU A 395 0.91 2.70 -5.52
CA LEU A 395 1.74 1.54 -5.90
C LEU A 395 0.89 0.34 -6.33
N ARG A 396 -0.22 0.09 -5.63
CA ARG A 396 -1.16 -1.00 -5.93
C ARG A 396 -1.80 -0.85 -7.31
N HIS A 397 -2.16 0.37 -7.70
CA HIS A 397 -2.99 0.61 -8.90
C HIS A 397 -2.21 1.15 -10.11
N ALA A 398 -1.15 1.93 -9.90
CA ALA A 398 -0.27 2.43 -10.96
C ALA A 398 1.00 1.58 -11.12
N GLY A 399 1.63 1.17 -10.00
CA GLY A 399 2.91 0.45 -10.01
C GLY A 399 2.87 -0.88 -10.75
N ARG A 400 1.76 -1.63 -10.63
CA ARG A 400 1.54 -2.90 -11.36
C ARG A 400 1.47 -2.73 -12.87
N VAL A 401 1.11 -1.53 -13.35
CA VAL A 401 0.92 -1.24 -14.77
C VAL A 401 2.20 -0.66 -15.38
N ALA A 402 2.94 0.17 -14.64
CA ALA A 402 4.23 0.72 -15.06
C ALA A 402 5.32 -0.35 -15.25
N LEU A 403 5.30 -1.41 -14.44
CA LEU A 403 6.23 -2.55 -14.56
C LEU A 403 5.99 -3.43 -15.79
N ASN A 404 4.79 -3.37 -16.39
CA ASN A 404 4.44 -4.18 -17.57
C ASN A 404 4.65 -3.43 -18.90
N ALA A 405 4.78 -2.10 -18.90
CA ALA A 405 4.85 -1.28 -20.12
C ALA A 405 6.28 -1.15 -20.72
N GLY A 406 7.31 -1.68 -20.04
CA GLY A 406 8.70 -1.65 -20.50
C GLY A 406 9.11 -2.80 -21.43
N ALA A 407 8.23 -3.76 -21.72
CA ALA A 407 8.57 -4.94 -22.52
C ALA A 407 7.79 -4.96 -23.85
N SER A 408 8.38 -4.41 -24.92
CA SER A 408 8.01 -4.80 -26.28
C SER A 408 9.02 -5.82 -26.81
N SER A 409 8.77 -7.09 -26.49
CA SER A 409 9.21 -8.25 -27.28
C SER A 409 8.59 -9.53 -26.70
N THR A 410 7.73 -10.15 -27.51
CA THR A 410 7.17 -11.52 -27.42
C THR A 410 7.70 -12.44 -26.31
N VAL A 411 6.95 -12.58 -25.20
CA VAL A 411 6.92 -13.80 -24.37
C VAL A 411 5.53 -13.93 -23.74
N SER A 412 4.98 -15.14 -23.81
CA SER A 412 3.65 -15.55 -23.37
C SER A 412 3.34 -15.24 -21.89
N GLU A 413 2.07 -14.93 -21.65
CA GLU A 413 1.45 -14.53 -20.39
C GLU A 413 1.82 -15.41 -19.18
N VAL A 414 2.52 -14.81 -18.21
CA VAL A 414 2.51 -15.22 -16.80
C VAL A 414 2.15 -13.98 -15.98
N ARG A 415 0.96 -14.00 -15.39
CA ARG A 415 0.30 -12.88 -14.70
C ARG A 415 0.74 -12.81 -13.24
N PRO A 416 1.36 -11.71 -12.75
CA PRO A 416 1.72 -11.56 -11.34
C PRO A 416 0.54 -11.01 -10.52
N SER A 417 0.15 -11.76 -9.48
CA SER A 417 -0.56 -11.26 -8.30
C SER A 417 0.42 -10.34 -7.53
N SER A 418 0.22 -9.06 -7.21
CA SER A 418 -0.89 -8.25 -6.72
C SER A 418 -1.21 -8.37 -5.21
N PRO A 419 -0.37 -7.77 -4.32
CA PRO A 419 -0.51 -7.85 -2.87
C PRO A 419 -1.47 -6.79 -2.28
N SER A 420 -2.13 -7.15 -1.18
CA SER A 420 -2.78 -6.26 -0.20
C SER A 420 -2.02 -6.40 1.11
N GLY A 421 -1.64 -5.27 1.72
CA GLY A 421 -0.77 -5.20 2.89
C GLY A 421 -1.47 -5.56 4.20
N ALA A 422 -0.73 -6.30 5.04
CA ALA A 422 -0.81 -6.23 6.49
C ALA A 422 0.47 -5.53 6.99
N GLU A 423 0.42 -5.04 8.21
CA GLU A 423 1.46 -4.32 8.98
C GLU A 423 2.89 -4.88 8.80
N ALA A 424 3.87 -4.02 9.12
CA ALA A 424 5.30 -4.33 9.18
C ALA A 424 5.61 -5.58 10.00
N THR A 425 5.46 -6.72 9.35
CA THR A 425 6.01 -8.01 9.70
C THR A 425 6.80 -8.37 8.46
N GLY A 426 8.05 -8.79 8.62
CA GLY A 426 8.88 -9.16 7.47
C GLY A 426 8.31 -10.38 6.77
N VAL A 427 7.19 -10.26 6.05
CA VAL A 427 6.45 -11.33 5.37
C VAL A 427 5.87 -10.82 4.05
N THR A 428 5.89 -11.66 3.02
CA THR A 428 5.36 -11.47 1.68
C THR A 428 4.19 -12.44 1.49
N THR A 429 3.02 -11.95 1.10
CA THR A 429 1.85 -12.80 0.82
C THR A 429 1.98 -13.45 -0.57
N LEU A 430 2.11 -14.77 -0.61
CA LEU A 430 2.17 -15.57 -1.83
C LEU A 430 0.78 -15.73 -2.47
N LEU A 431 -0.23 -15.96 -1.64
CA LEU A 431 -1.64 -16.02 -2.05
C LEU A 431 -2.54 -15.61 -0.90
N SER A 432 -3.72 -15.10 -1.24
CA SER A 432 -4.75 -14.77 -0.26
C SER A 432 -6.17 -14.90 -0.83
N TYR A 433 -7.09 -15.21 0.06
CA TYR A 433 -8.52 -15.02 -0.08
C TYR A 433 -9.01 -14.26 1.16
N LEU A 434 -9.88 -13.28 0.98
CA LEU A 434 -10.56 -12.57 2.05
C LEU A 434 -12.01 -12.26 1.64
N ALA A 435 -12.98 -12.67 2.45
CA ALA A 435 -14.40 -12.57 2.12
C ALA A 435 -14.93 -11.14 2.02
N SER A 436 -14.29 -10.18 2.68
CA SER A 436 -14.60 -8.74 2.57
C SER A 436 -14.00 -8.07 1.34
N GLU A 437 -12.99 -8.68 0.71
CA GLU A 437 -12.33 -8.13 -0.48
C GLU A 437 -13.06 -8.53 -1.75
N SER A 438 -13.13 -7.64 -2.74
CA SER A 438 -13.73 -7.94 -4.04
C SER A 438 -15.12 -8.60 -3.94
N GLU A 439 -15.93 -8.15 -2.99
CA GLU A 439 -17.25 -8.70 -2.66
C GLU A 439 -17.25 -10.20 -2.30
N GLY A 440 -16.12 -10.76 -1.85
CA GLY A 440 -15.93 -12.18 -1.57
C GLY A 440 -15.78 -13.05 -2.83
N SER A 441 -15.57 -12.42 -4.00
CA SER A 441 -15.46 -13.15 -5.27
C SER A 441 -14.13 -13.91 -5.36
N LEU A 442 -14.21 -15.23 -5.17
CA LEU A 442 -13.10 -16.18 -5.34
C LEU A 442 -12.37 -15.96 -6.68
N LYS A 443 -13.13 -15.86 -7.79
CA LYS A 443 -12.57 -15.69 -9.14
C LYS A 443 -11.76 -14.40 -9.29
N VAL A 444 -12.24 -13.28 -8.74
CA VAL A 444 -11.53 -11.99 -8.81
C VAL A 444 -10.23 -12.04 -7.99
N GLN A 445 -10.25 -12.79 -6.88
CA GLN A 445 -9.10 -13.00 -6.01
C GLN A 445 -8.16 -14.12 -6.51
N GLY A 446 -8.37 -14.64 -7.73
CA GLY A 446 -7.47 -15.61 -8.36
C GLY A 446 -7.74 -17.07 -8.01
N TRP A 447 -8.83 -17.37 -7.31
CA TRP A 447 -9.23 -18.72 -6.96
C TRP A 447 -10.20 -19.29 -8.00
N SER A 448 -10.01 -20.56 -8.35
CA SER A 448 -11.04 -21.31 -9.09
C SER A 448 -11.83 -22.17 -8.12
N ALA A 449 -13.15 -22.17 -8.26
CA ALA A 449 -14.04 -23.01 -7.48
C ALA A 449 -14.69 -24.05 -8.40
N SER A 450 -14.76 -25.31 -7.94
CA SER A 450 -15.43 -26.39 -8.66
C SER A 450 -16.08 -27.34 -7.67
N GLY A 451 -17.19 -27.98 -8.08
CA GLY A 451 -17.98 -28.83 -7.19
C GLY A 451 -18.68 -28.05 -6.06
N GLY A 452 -19.77 -28.61 -5.55
CA GLY A 452 -20.60 -27.95 -4.54
C GLY A 452 -21.06 -26.53 -4.91
N ARG A 453 -21.19 -25.66 -3.91
CA ARG A 453 -21.64 -24.28 -4.01
C ARG A 453 -20.82 -23.39 -3.08
N ALA A 454 -20.33 -22.28 -3.61
CA ALA A 454 -19.67 -21.21 -2.88
C ALA A 454 -20.52 -19.94 -2.94
N GLU A 455 -20.89 -19.39 -1.79
CA GLU A 455 -21.76 -18.21 -1.69
C GLU A 455 -21.24 -17.21 -0.68
N VAL A 456 -21.17 -15.94 -1.08
CA VAL A 456 -20.81 -14.88 -0.14
C VAL A 456 -22.03 -14.55 0.71
N VAL A 457 -21.89 -14.68 2.02
CA VAL A 457 -22.94 -14.44 3.02
C VAL A 457 -22.52 -13.33 3.97
N SER A 458 -23.50 -12.69 4.59
CA SER A 458 -23.23 -11.77 5.71
C SER A 458 -23.05 -12.59 6.99
N ASP A 459 -21.99 -12.29 7.74
CA ASP A 459 -21.72 -12.87 9.06
C ASP A 459 -21.07 -11.76 9.90
N ALA A 460 -21.72 -11.36 10.99
CA ALA A 460 -21.34 -10.17 11.77
C ALA A 460 -19.94 -10.26 12.37
N GLU A 461 -19.44 -11.48 12.58
CA GLU A 461 -18.14 -11.76 13.19
C GLU A 461 -17.05 -12.09 12.13
N GLY A 462 -17.46 -12.25 10.87
CA GLY A 462 -16.55 -12.29 9.73
C GLY A 462 -15.88 -10.93 9.50
N THR A 463 -14.66 -10.92 8.96
CA THR A 463 -13.97 -9.67 8.67
C THR A 463 -14.79 -8.86 7.67
N GLY A 464 -15.06 -7.59 7.97
CA GLY A 464 -15.93 -6.76 7.14
C GLY A 464 -17.40 -7.23 7.06
N GLY A 465 -17.84 -8.06 8.02
CA GLY A 465 -19.21 -8.55 8.09
C GLY A 465 -19.56 -9.62 7.05
N LYS A 466 -18.57 -10.29 6.46
CA LYS A 466 -18.76 -11.26 5.36
C LYS A 466 -18.00 -12.56 5.57
N ALA A 467 -18.50 -13.63 4.95
CA ALA A 467 -17.83 -14.92 4.81
C ALA A 467 -18.22 -15.56 3.47
N VAL A 468 -17.42 -16.48 2.93
CA VAL A 468 -17.89 -17.42 1.89
C VAL A 468 -18.36 -18.71 2.53
N LYS A 469 -19.63 -19.04 2.31
CA LYS A 469 -20.23 -20.30 2.70
C LYS A 469 -19.98 -21.34 1.61
N LEU A 470 -19.33 -22.44 1.99
CA LEU A 470 -19.06 -23.59 1.14
C LEU A 470 -19.96 -24.75 1.56
N THR A 471 -20.66 -25.31 0.58
CA THR A 471 -21.60 -26.41 0.79
C THR A 471 -21.58 -27.37 -0.38
N LYS A 472 -22.07 -28.59 -0.17
CA LYS A 472 -22.44 -29.50 -1.25
C LYS A 472 -23.61 -30.37 -0.82
N GLU A 473 -24.25 -30.99 -1.80
CA GLU A 473 -25.17 -32.10 -1.57
C GLU A 473 -24.37 -33.41 -1.39
N ALA A 474 -24.72 -34.21 -0.38
CA ALA A 474 -24.06 -35.50 -0.14
C ALA A 474 -24.24 -36.45 -1.34
N GLY A 475 -23.17 -37.18 -1.70
CA GLY A 475 -23.11 -38.04 -2.88
C GLY A 475 -22.69 -37.32 -4.16
N LYS A 476 -22.73 -35.97 -4.21
CA LYS A 476 -22.18 -35.19 -5.32
C LYS A 476 -20.67 -34.98 -5.15
N SER A 477 -20.04 -34.47 -6.21
CA SER A 477 -18.61 -34.12 -6.18
C SER A 477 -18.30 -33.17 -5.03
N SER A 478 -17.19 -33.45 -4.33
CA SER A 478 -16.57 -32.58 -3.35
C SER A 478 -16.39 -31.17 -3.91
N TRP A 479 -16.54 -30.15 -3.07
CA TRP A 479 -16.15 -28.80 -3.47
C TRP A 479 -14.64 -28.66 -3.37
N VAL A 480 -14.05 -27.90 -4.29
CA VAL A 480 -12.62 -27.63 -4.36
C VAL A 480 -12.43 -26.16 -4.71
N LEU A 481 -11.68 -25.45 -3.86
CA LEU A 481 -11.08 -24.18 -4.17
C LEU A 481 -9.62 -24.41 -4.53
N GLU A 482 -9.16 -23.87 -5.64
CA GLU A 482 -7.77 -24.00 -6.08
C GLU A 482 -7.13 -22.63 -6.37
N TYR A 483 -5.85 -22.50 -6.03
CA TYR A 483 -5.01 -21.35 -6.35
C TYR A 483 -3.65 -21.81 -6.88
N ALA A 484 -3.14 -21.18 -7.94
CA ALA A 484 -1.80 -21.45 -8.48
C ALA A 484 -0.71 -20.88 -7.55
N ALA A 485 -0.21 -21.73 -6.65
CA ALA A 485 0.69 -21.33 -5.56
C ALA A 485 2.18 -21.54 -5.88
N GLY A 486 2.51 -22.19 -7.00
CA GLY A 486 3.87 -22.62 -7.31
C GLY A 486 4.32 -23.78 -6.41
N ASN A 487 5.61 -24.09 -6.44
CA ASN A 487 6.19 -25.21 -5.68
C ASN A 487 6.52 -24.87 -4.21
N GLY A 488 6.23 -23.66 -3.75
CA GLY A 488 6.45 -23.22 -2.37
C GLY A 488 7.91 -23.18 -1.91
N ALA A 489 8.89 -23.18 -2.83
CA ALA A 489 10.32 -23.16 -2.47
C ALA A 489 10.68 -22.00 -1.53
N ALA A 490 10.11 -20.81 -1.75
CA ALA A 490 10.36 -19.65 -0.90
C ALA A 490 9.85 -19.84 0.54
N LEU A 491 8.73 -20.55 0.73
CA LEU A 491 8.17 -20.86 2.04
C LEU A 491 9.09 -21.79 2.84
N LEU A 492 9.67 -22.81 2.18
CA LEU A 492 10.68 -23.67 2.80
C LEU A 492 11.99 -22.92 3.09
N GLN A 493 12.46 -22.10 2.16
CA GLN A 493 13.72 -21.37 2.29
C GLN A 493 13.67 -20.30 3.38
N LYS A 494 12.60 -19.52 3.45
CA LYS A 494 12.53 -18.32 4.30
C LYS A 494 11.65 -18.52 5.53
N GLY A 495 10.83 -19.57 5.54
CA GLY A 495 9.80 -19.75 6.54
C GLY A 495 8.59 -18.88 6.22
N GLY A 496 7.59 -18.94 7.09
CA GLY A 496 6.32 -18.25 6.89
C GLY A 496 5.16 -19.09 7.39
N GLN A 497 3.96 -18.93 6.83
CA GLN A 497 2.79 -19.68 7.28
C GLN A 497 1.73 -19.88 6.19
N ILE A 498 1.00 -21.00 6.30
CA ILE A 498 -0.31 -21.19 5.65
C ILE A 498 -1.36 -20.94 6.73
N ARG A 499 -2.35 -20.07 6.51
CA ARG A 499 -3.41 -19.78 7.49
C ARG A 499 -4.81 -19.79 6.88
N CYS A 500 -5.79 -20.06 7.73
CA CYS A 500 -7.21 -19.98 7.42
C CYS A 500 -8.01 -19.54 8.65
N ARG A 501 -8.96 -18.62 8.47
CA ARG A 501 -9.98 -18.30 9.46
C ARG A 501 -11.33 -18.82 8.98
N PHE A 502 -11.95 -19.68 9.76
CA PHE A 502 -13.14 -20.42 9.34
C PHE A 502 -14.10 -20.64 10.51
N LYS A 503 -15.32 -21.04 10.17
CA LYS A 503 -16.39 -21.39 11.09
C LYS A 503 -17.15 -22.59 10.55
N VAL A 504 -17.46 -23.53 11.43
CA VAL A 504 -18.21 -24.74 11.08
C VAL A 504 -19.69 -24.53 11.41
N SER A 505 -20.60 -25.09 10.61
CA SER A 505 -22.03 -25.02 10.89
C SER A 505 -22.65 -26.41 10.88
N GLY A 506 -23.45 -26.72 11.91
CA GLY A 506 -24.19 -27.99 12.01
C GLY A 506 -24.03 -28.64 13.37
N ALA A 507 -24.74 -29.76 13.56
CA ALA A 507 -24.64 -30.56 14.77
C ALA A 507 -23.45 -31.53 14.70
N LEU A 508 -22.78 -31.76 15.83
CA LEU A 508 -21.68 -32.69 15.95
C LEU A 508 -22.07 -34.09 15.46
N ALA A 509 -21.29 -34.61 14.53
CA ALA A 509 -21.30 -35.99 14.08
C ALA A 509 -19.88 -36.55 14.15
N ALA A 510 -19.73 -37.76 14.69
CA ALA A 510 -18.42 -38.37 14.83
C ALA A 510 -17.79 -38.69 13.46
N ASN A 511 -16.49 -38.40 13.33
CA ASN A 511 -15.69 -38.67 12.14
C ASN A 511 -16.14 -37.92 10.88
N GLN A 512 -16.87 -36.81 11.02
CA GLN A 512 -17.29 -36.01 9.88
C GLN A 512 -16.23 -34.96 9.51
N TYR A 513 -15.96 -34.85 8.21
CA TYR A 513 -14.97 -33.91 7.69
C TYR A 513 -15.52 -32.49 7.59
N VAL A 514 -14.64 -31.52 7.83
CA VAL A 514 -14.91 -30.09 7.62
C VAL A 514 -14.26 -29.65 6.31
N MET A 515 -12.92 -29.63 6.26
CA MET A 515 -12.14 -29.31 5.07
C MET A 515 -10.70 -29.82 5.18
N ALA A 516 -9.95 -29.79 4.08
CA ALA A 516 -8.53 -30.07 3.99
C ALA A 516 -7.78 -29.05 3.14
N PHE A 517 -6.49 -28.93 3.40
CA PHE A 517 -5.50 -28.19 2.64
C PHE A 517 -4.51 -29.17 2.02
N TYR A 518 -4.51 -29.26 0.69
CA TYR A 518 -3.55 -30.06 -0.08
C TYR A 518 -2.71 -29.17 -0.97
N TRP A 519 -1.39 -29.26 -0.86
CA TRP A 519 -0.47 -28.55 -1.74
C TRP A 519 0.61 -29.50 -2.26
N PRO A 520 0.31 -30.31 -3.28
CA PRO A 520 1.31 -31.11 -3.97
C PRO A 520 2.27 -30.20 -4.72
N VAL A 521 3.54 -30.55 -4.72
CA VAL A 521 4.59 -29.76 -5.38
C VAL A 521 5.32 -30.60 -6.42
N SER A 522 5.60 -29.99 -7.57
CA SER A 522 6.29 -30.67 -8.67
C SER A 522 7.75 -30.98 -8.35
N SER A 523 8.35 -30.22 -7.43
CA SER A 523 9.74 -30.28 -7.05
C SER A 523 9.95 -29.71 -5.64
N LEU A 524 11.00 -30.18 -4.97
CA LEU A 524 11.52 -29.61 -3.72
C LEU A 524 12.87 -28.92 -3.99
N PRO A 525 13.30 -27.94 -3.16
CA PRO A 525 14.62 -27.35 -3.26
C PRO A 525 15.75 -28.40 -3.23
N GLN A 526 16.87 -28.09 -3.88
CA GLN A 526 18.02 -28.99 -3.90
C GLN A 526 18.46 -29.37 -2.47
N GLY A 527 18.66 -30.66 -2.23
CA GLY A 527 19.05 -31.19 -0.91
C GLY A 527 17.89 -31.40 0.06
N VAL A 528 16.64 -31.06 -0.31
CA VAL A 528 15.44 -31.30 0.49
C VAL A 528 14.69 -32.51 -0.03
N ALA A 529 14.42 -33.48 0.83
CA ALA A 529 13.61 -34.64 0.50
C ALA A 529 12.67 -34.98 1.66
N LEU A 530 11.38 -35.17 1.35
CA LEU A 530 10.41 -35.68 2.31
C LEU A 530 10.63 -37.18 2.51
N THR A 531 10.66 -37.61 3.76
CA THR A 531 10.77 -39.03 4.13
C THR A 531 9.39 -39.70 4.19
N GLY A 532 9.33 -41.02 4.38
CA GLY A 532 8.08 -41.78 4.44
C GLY A 532 7.77 -42.51 3.12
N ASP A 533 6.67 -43.28 3.12
CA ASP A 533 6.30 -44.17 2.02
C ASP A 533 5.00 -43.76 1.30
N GLY A 534 4.55 -42.52 1.54
CA GLY A 534 3.34 -41.95 0.95
C GLY A 534 3.44 -41.72 -0.57
N GLY A 535 4.65 -41.56 -1.10
CA GLY A 535 4.90 -41.49 -2.54
C GLY A 535 4.68 -40.12 -3.20
N ASN A 536 4.07 -39.14 -2.53
CA ASN A 536 3.86 -37.80 -3.07
C ASN A 536 4.41 -36.72 -2.15
N ASN A 537 5.02 -35.69 -2.75
CA ASN A 537 5.57 -34.54 -2.03
C ASN A 537 4.52 -33.44 -1.89
N LEU A 538 4.09 -33.16 -0.66
CA LEU A 538 3.11 -32.13 -0.35
C LEU A 538 3.65 -31.20 0.74
N LEU A 539 3.54 -29.89 0.55
CA LEU A 539 3.82 -28.90 1.60
C LEU A 539 2.66 -28.73 2.58
N ALA A 540 1.44 -29.09 2.14
CA ALA A 540 0.27 -29.20 2.99
C ALA A 540 -0.47 -30.49 2.68
N ALA A 541 -0.80 -31.27 3.70
CA ALA A 541 -1.73 -32.38 3.62
C ALA A 541 -2.56 -32.46 4.89
N PHE A 542 -3.11 -31.33 5.30
CA PHE A 542 -3.76 -31.18 6.61
C PHE A 542 -5.27 -31.17 6.45
N TYR A 543 -6.00 -31.75 7.40
CA TYR A 543 -7.45 -31.75 7.36
C TYR A 543 -8.06 -31.59 8.75
N ILE A 544 -9.30 -31.11 8.75
CA ILE A 544 -10.10 -30.90 9.95
C ILE A 544 -11.24 -31.91 9.96
N GLN A 545 -11.37 -32.63 11.07
CA GLN A 545 -12.38 -33.67 11.27
C GLN A 545 -12.84 -33.69 12.73
N THR A 546 -14.12 -33.93 12.96
CA THR A 546 -14.65 -34.14 14.31
C THR A 546 -14.41 -35.57 14.77
N ASP A 547 -14.18 -35.77 16.06
CA ASP A 547 -14.38 -37.07 16.69
C ASP A 547 -15.75 -37.10 17.41
N ALA A 548 -15.93 -37.96 18.41
CA ALA A 548 -17.17 -38.04 19.18
C ALA A 548 -17.47 -36.78 20.03
N LYS A 549 -16.50 -35.89 20.20
CA LYS A 549 -16.59 -34.69 21.05
C LYS A 549 -15.94 -33.46 20.44
N ASP A 550 -14.74 -33.62 19.90
CA ASP A 550 -13.82 -32.51 19.63
C ASP A 550 -13.65 -32.26 18.14
N LEU A 551 -13.25 -31.03 17.79
CA LEU A 551 -12.85 -30.63 16.45
C LEU A 551 -11.32 -30.72 16.31
N ASN A 552 -10.83 -31.61 15.46
CA ASN A 552 -9.40 -31.98 15.42
C ASN A 552 -8.70 -31.56 14.13
N VAL A 553 -7.41 -31.22 14.26
CA VAL A 553 -6.50 -31.00 13.13
C VAL A 553 -5.65 -32.25 12.93
N MET A 554 -5.64 -32.77 11.71
CA MET A 554 -5.04 -34.04 11.34
C MET A 554 -4.06 -33.86 10.17
N TYR A 555 -3.06 -34.72 10.09
CA TYR A 555 -2.09 -34.77 9.01
C TYR A 555 -2.29 -36.05 8.18
N HIS A 556 -2.65 -35.88 6.91
CA HIS A 556 -2.88 -36.95 5.95
C HIS A 556 -1.55 -37.47 5.38
N ASN A 557 -0.78 -38.17 6.21
CA ASN A 557 0.54 -38.67 5.86
C ASN A 557 0.65 -40.20 5.82
N ALA A 558 -0.45 -40.92 6.09
CA ALA A 558 -0.47 -42.37 6.06
C ALA A 558 -1.49 -42.90 5.05
N LYS A 559 -1.15 -44.02 4.39
CA LYS A 559 -2.04 -44.72 3.42
C LYS A 559 -3.36 -45.17 4.05
N VAL A 560 -3.37 -45.39 5.36
CA VAL A 560 -4.54 -45.79 6.15
C VAL A 560 -4.90 -44.65 7.08
N ALA A 561 -6.15 -44.17 6.99
CA ALA A 561 -6.60 -42.97 7.70
C ALA A 561 -6.45 -43.05 9.22
N THR A 562 -6.55 -44.25 9.84
CA THR A 562 -6.35 -44.44 11.28
C THR A 562 -4.92 -44.17 11.75
N ASN A 563 -3.97 -44.14 10.82
CA ASN A 563 -2.56 -43.89 11.10
C ASN A 563 -2.15 -42.44 10.79
N ASN A 564 -3.10 -41.60 10.33
CA ASN A 564 -2.86 -40.18 10.15
C ASN A 564 -2.58 -39.54 11.51
N LEU A 565 -1.57 -38.67 11.55
CA LEU A 565 -1.15 -38.02 12.79
C LEU A 565 -2.15 -36.95 13.21
N LYS A 566 -2.60 -36.97 14.47
CA LYS A 566 -3.35 -35.86 15.09
C LYS A 566 -2.35 -34.76 15.48
N LEU A 567 -2.52 -33.58 14.90
CA LEU A 567 -1.65 -32.41 15.12
C LEU A 567 -2.12 -31.55 16.29
N GLY A 568 -3.41 -31.59 16.61
CA GLY A 568 -4.01 -30.85 17.71
C GLY A 568 -5.53 -30.87 17.67
N SER A 569 -6.16 -30.04 18.49
CA SER A 569 -7.61 -29.91 18.61
C SER A 569 -7.98 -28.47 18.94
N PHE A 570 -9.10 -27.99 18.41
CA PHE A 570 -9.75 -26.73 18.80
C PHE A 570 -10.51 -26.86 20.13
N GLY A 571 -10.59 -28.08 20.68
CA GLY A 571 -11.40 -28.40 21.84
C GLY A 571 -12.74 -29.02 21.45
N ALA A 572 -13.73 -28.89 22.34
CA ALA A 572 -15.07 -29.40 22.11
C ALA A 572 -15.66 -28.76 20.84
N PHE A 573 -16.41 -29.53 20.05
CA PHE A 573 -17.03 -29.00 18.85
C PHE A 573 -18.01 -27.86 19.18
N ASP A 574 -17.86 -26.75 18.45
CA ASP A 574 -18.75 -25.62 18.46
C ASP A 574 -18.98 -25.08 17.02
N ASN A 575 -19.72 -23.99 16.90
CA ASN A 575 -19.99 -23.32 15.63
C ASN A 575 -19.45 -21.88 15.61
N GLU A 576 -18.41 -21.63 16.42
CA GLU A 576 -17.73 -20.35 16.54
C GLU A 576 -16.66 -20.19 15.44
N TRP A 577 -16.06 -19.01 15.40
CA TRP A 577 -14.93 -18.73 14.53
C TRP A 577 -13.63 -19.26 15.11
N HIS A 578 -12.91 -20.05 14.31
CA HIS A 578 -11.58 -20.56 14.61
C HIS A 578 -10.54 -20.03 13.63
N THR A 579 -9.28 -20.05 14.06
CA THR A 579 -8.11 -19.75 13.24
C THR A 579 -7.15 -20.93 13.26
N LEU A 580 -6.67 -21.32 12.08
CA LEU A 580 -5.68 -22.38 11.91
C LEU A 580 -4.53 -21.84 11.09
N ALA A 581 -3.30 -22.02 11.55
CA ALA A 581 -2.11 -21.81 10.75
C ALA A 581 -1.10 -22.96 10.87
N PHE A 582 -0.21 -23.06 9.90
CA PHE A 582 0.93 -23.96 9.86
C PHE A 582 2.17 -23.14 9.57
N ARG A 583 3.00 -22.93 10.59
CA ARG A 583 4.19 -22.07 10.53
C ARG A 583 5.41 -22.89 10.13
N PHE A 584 6.08 -22.48 9.07
CA PHE A 584 7.29 -23.08 8.53
C PHE A 584 8.51 -22.37 9.11
N ALA A 585 9.48 -23.14 9.59
CA ALA A 585 10.66 -22.59 10.26
C ALA A 585 11.65 -21.88 9.33
N GLY A 586 11.61 -22.15 8.02
CA GLY A 586 12.59 -21.64 7.05
C GLY A 586 13.88 -22.43 7.02
N ASN A 587 14.89 -21.91 6.33
CA ASN A 587 16.20 -22.55 6.11
C ASN A 587 16.10 -23.97 5.52
N ASN A 588 15.11 -24.18 4.64
CA ASN A 588 14.76 -25.48 4.06
C ASN A 588 14.36 -26.55 5.08
N SER A 589 14.02 -26.15 6.31
CA SER A 589 13.51 -27.06 7.34
C SER A 589 12.14 -27.59 6.96
N LEU A 590 11.96 -28.90 7.16
CA LEU A 590 10.68 -29.59 7.02
C LEU A 590 9.87 -29.58 8.33
N GLN A 591 10.36 -28.92 9.39
CA GLN A 591 9.62 -28.75 10.63
C GLN A 591 8.56 -27.67 10.48
N VAL A 592 7.34 -28.04 10.86
CA VAL A 592 6.15 -27.18 10.82
C VAL A 592 5.49 -27.18 12.19
N THR A 593 5.10 -26.00 12.66
CA THR A 593 4.36 -25.83 13.92
C THR A 593 2.90 -25.50 13.59
N PRO A 594 1.92 -26.34 13.99
CA PRO A 594 0.51 -25.97 13.89
C PRO A 594 0.21 -24.85 14.91
N VAL A 595 -0.59 -23.87 14.53
CA VAL A 595 -1.08 -22.79 15.38
C VAL A 595 -2.60 -22.85 15.36
N ILE A 596 -3.20 -23.20 16.49
CA ILE A 596 -4.64 -23.48 16.60
C ILE A 596 -5.21 -22.43 17.55
N ASP A 597 -6.09 -21.56 17.07
CA ASP A 597 -6.64 -20.42 17.82
C ASP A 597 -5.55 -19.55 18.48
N GLY A 598 -4.49 -19.28 17.70
CA GLY A 598 -3.34 -18.49 18.13
C GLY A 598 -2.37 -19.22 19.07
N GLN A 599 -2.64 -20.48 19.44
CA GLN A 599 -1.78 -21.27 20.32
C GLN A 599 -0.89 -22.22 19.51
N ASP A 600 0.41 -22.18 19.78
CA ASP A 600 1.38 -23.10 19.18
C ASP A 600 1.13 -24.54 19.68
N GLY A 601 0.92 -25.46 18.75
CA GLY A 601 0.89 -26.90 19.02
C GLY A 601 2.28 -27.53 18.90
N THR A 602 2.32 -28.86 19.01
CA THR A 602 3.58 -29.62 18.91
C THR A 602 4.13 -29.56 17.49
N PRO A 603 5.38 -29.10 17.27
CA PRO A 603 6.01 -29.14 15.96
C PRO A 603 6.13 -30.57 15.42
N PHE A 604 5.96 -30.73 14.11
CA PHE A 604 6.08 -32.02 13.42
C PHE A 604 6.84 -31.85 12.11
N THR A 605 7.45 -32.94 11.64
CA THR A 605 8.21 -32.94 10.39
C THR A 605 7.32 -33.41 9.24
N LEU A 606 7.37 -32.71 8.12
CA LEU A 606 6.67 -33.12 6.90
C LEU A 606 7.27 -34.44 6.36
N THR A 607 6.37 -35.35 5.99
CA THR A 607 6.64 -36.61 5.30
C THR A 607 5.83 -36.68 3.99
N GLN A 608 6.15 -37.66 3.15
CA GLN A 608 5.35 -37.95 1.97
C GLN A 608 3.90 -38.27 2.34
N SER A 609 2.97 -37.93 1.46
CA SER A 609 1.54 -38.18 1.60
C SER A 609 1.04 -39.13 0.52
N PRO A 610 0.06 -40.03 0.79
CA PRO A 610 -0.58 -40.86 -0.22
C PRO A 610 -1.46 -40.06 -1.20
N VAL A 611 -1.70 -38.77 -0.95
CA VAL A 611 -2.58 -37.94 -1.76
C VAL A 611 -1.94 -37.63 -3.11
N SER A 612 -2.58 -38.11 -4.18
CA SER A 612 -2.12 -37.97 -5.58
C SER A 612 -3.17 -37.41 -6.54
N ALA A 613 -4.40 -37.17 -6.06
CA ALA A 613 -5.53 -36.78 -6.90
C ALA A 613 -5.54 -35.30 -7.33
N PHE A 614 -4.63 -34.48 -6.79
CA PHE A 614 -4.60 -33.03 -7.00
C PHE A 614 -3.41 -32.62 -7.87
N ALA A 615 -3.63 -31.62 -8.72
CA ALA A 615 -2.58 -31.06 -9.57
C ALA A 615 -1.47 -30.44 -8.71
N ALA A 616 -0.22 -30.64 -9.13
CA ALA A 616 0.94 -30.04 -8.49
C ALA A 616 0.97 -28.52 -8.62
N ASP A 617 1.72 -27.88 -7.73
CA ASP A 617 2.00 -26.45 -7.66
C ASP A 617 0.76 -25.57 -7.47
N LYS A 618 -0.28 -26.16 -6.89
CA LYS A 618 -1.52 -25.49 -6.51
C LYS A 618 -1.87 -25.80 -5.06
N LEU A 619 -2.38 -24.80 -4.36
CA LEU A 619 -3.05 -25.01 -3.07
C LEU A 619 -4.51 -25.35 -3.35
N HIS A 620 -4.95 -26.49 -2.82
CA HIS A 620 -6.32 -26.99 -2.91
C HIS A 620 -6.95 -26.98 -1.52
N VAL A 621 -8.13 -26.37 -1.41
CA VAL A 621 -8.98 -26.45 -0.22
C VAL A 621 -10.25 -27.21 -0.60
N THR A 622 -10.58 -28.27 0.12
CA THR A 622 -11.69 -29.18 -0.26
C THR A 622 -12.31 -29.84 0.96
N ASP A 623 -13.55 -30.31 0.83
CA ASP A 623 -14.17 -31.17 1.84
C ASP A 623 -13.87 -32.67 1.69
N ILE A 624 -12.89 -33.03 0.87
CA ILE A 624 -12.19 -34.34 0.84
C ILE A 624 -13.00 -35.48 0.22
N THR A 625 -14.29 -35.57 0.55
CA THR A 625 -15.14 -36.71 0.25
C THR A 625 -16.47 -36.30 -0.34
N ARG A 626 -17.08 -37.20 -1.13
CA ARG A 626 -18.45 -37.04 -1.62
C ARG A 626 -19.49 -37.27 -0.52
N ASN A 627 -19.11 -37.95 0.57
CA ASN A 627 -19.98 -38.15 1.73
C ASN A 627 -20.35 -36.83 2.39
N ALA A 628 -21.34 -36.84 3.29
CA ALA A 628 -21.71 -35.65 4.04
C ALA A 628 -20.51 -35.05 4.79
N THR A 629 -20.36 -33.73 4.67
CA THR A 629 -19.36 -32.90 5.35
C THR A 629 -20.06 -31.69 5.92
N TYR A 630 -19.43 -31.02 6.88
CA TYR A 630 -20.03 -29.80 7.44
C TYR A 630 -20.05 -28.68 6.40
N PRO A 631 -21.13 -27.88 6.33
CA PRO A 631 -21.07 -26.53 5.79
C PRO A 631 -19.99 -25.71 6.51
N VAL A 632 -19.20 -24.97 5.73
CA VAL A 632 -18.09 -24.16 6.25
C VAL A 632 -18.26 -22.73 5.82
N LEU A 633 -18.04 -21.80 6.73
CA LEU A 633 -17.84 -20.39 6.43
C LEU A 633 -16.34 -20.10 6.46
N ILE A 634 -15.82 -19.49 5.41
CA ILE A 634 -14.41 -19.06 5.34
C ILE A 634 -14.38 -17.54 5.28
N ASP A 635 -13.65 -16.94 6.22
CA ASP A 635 -13.34 -15.52 6.25
C ASP A 635 -12.10 -15.24 5.40
N SER A 636 -11.00 -15.95 5.67
CA SER A 636 -9.76 -15.76 4.93
C SER A 636 -8.93 -17.04 4.80
N ILE A 637 -8.13 -17.11 3.73
CA ILE A 637 -7.07 -18.10 3.51
C ILE A 637 -5.84 -17.33 3.06
N ALA A 638 -4.64 -17.62 3.57
CA ALA A 638 -3.42 -16.99 3.07
C ALA A 638 -2.22 -17.91 3.17
N VAL A 639 -1.26 -17.73 2.26
CA VAL A 639 0.11 -18.23 2.40
C VAL A 639 1.03 -17.03 2.41
N GLU A 640 1.87 -16.96 3.44
CA GLU A 640 2.83 -15.88 3.65
C GLU A 640 4.22 -16.46 3.83
N VAL A 641 5.21 -15.74 3.33
CA VAL A 641 6.62 -16.14 3.32
C VAL A 641 7.44 -15.04 3.96
N ASN A 642 8.32 -15.34 4.91
CA ASN A 642 9.12 -14.31 5.56
C ASN A 642 10.03 -13.58 4.54
N SER A 643 10.19 -12.28 4.71
CA SER A 643 11.24 -11.45 4.13
C SER A 643 12.53 -11.72 4.91
N THR A 644 13.63 -12.00 4.22
CA THR A 644 14.87 -12.51 4.83
C THR A 644 15.50 -11.50 5.79
N ASP A 645 15.21 -11.64 7.08
CA ASP A 645 15.98 -11.11 8.21
C ASP A 645 15.78 -12.03 9.44
N THR A 646 16.33 -13.24 9.38
CA THR A 646 16.67 -14.02 10.57
C THR A 646 17.96 -14.79 10.33
N ALA A 647 19.09 -14.13 10.60
CA ALA A 647 20.34 -14.81 10.88
C ALA A 647 20.67 -14.59 12.37
N ALA A 648 20.52 -15.69 13.13
CA ALA A 648 20.98 -15.97 14.49
C ALA A 648 20.56 -15.03 15.63
#